data_AF-A0A7C6HJY7-F1
#
_entry.id   AF-A0A7C6HJY7-F1
#
_cell.length_a   1.000
_cell.length_b   1.000
_cell.length_c   1.000
_cell.angle_alpha   90.00
_cell.angle_beta   90.00
_cell.angle_gamma   90.00
#
_symmetry.space_group_name_H-M   'P 1'
#
loop_
_entity.id
_entity.type
_entity.pdbx_description
1 polymer ?
#
loop_
_entity_poly.entity_id
_entity_poly.type
_entity_poly.pdbx_seq_one_letter_code
_entity_poly.pdbx_strand_id
1 'polypeptide(L)'
;MKKFCTLEDRQVSRYEKLSDDRQIAFAVRKVCAHLIEIFTFGAEMRQERTARSKLDHLTKTLLGDGNRIFNAQTFQERVEEEKELLLQNDHEQEALNLVAAWNALVDLVAEARLVFQDERVSQKHFTQLFMSGLEGLSLSSIPLGIDRVRVGTVTQIVDYPAKVFYILGADSDNFPPRGPSEGFLRDEEREWLSRHSEAKLPQRLDNLAVTQALLTYRLEHQAESLRISAATKSDDELSLQVQSWKNSANTECVLLDEELQADARWNILKYARRGLETSQDKHRHTLWRNAVRLIEKRSGSEAKRDMLKINFIHQPGRFVLENQSYDILRPQQVSISALQRYNRCPFQYFIDYGLNLQERDIAKDNPREQGSFVHRLLELALLDLQAQLAGAKAADRSRILEEWRGQIDVAYLRGYYDQVVQEAGFFVYGRPEMSGMIGERMMQHAVNTLLFSTSSLDDGNRFYPYALEWKFPQENDPDPFALNVDEEKVLLRGLIDRVDLEPHRQKYRLYDFKRSERSNKINLVGLIDGTDIQLPIYRKVWQHAHPQMQVDASLLLFFENNAENNKKRLSHVYQAEEQYLQKLGNRVKKQKTEDLEIDTEYALLQAENSIRSIRQGFFPAQPKDRAANDGGSPCRFCTYRGLCYYEAPNRPQPPGTANIKELEALKRQRLAANAEDNA
;
A
#
# COMPACT_ATOMS: atom_id res chain seq x y z
N MET A 1 -0.35 -7.84 -25.38
CA MET A 1 0.28 -6.51 -25.18
C MET A 1 -0.01 -5.49 -26.28
N LYS A 2 0.32 -5.68 -27.57
CA LYS A 2 -0.05 -4.68 -28.61
C LYS A 2 -1.56 -4.37 -28.63
N LYS A 3 -2.40 -5.42 -28.50
CA LYS A 3 -3.85 -5.31 -28.24
C LYS A 3 -4.20 -4.62 -26.91
N PHE A 4 -3.40 -4.82 -25.86
CA PHE A 4 -3.57 -4.19 -24.55
C PHE A 4 -3.27 -2.69 -24.60
N CYS A 5 -2.15 -2.28 -25.23
CA CYS A 5 -1.83 -0.87 -25.44
C CYS A 5 -2.89 -0.17 -26.30
N THR A 6 -3.41 -0.81 -27.35
CA THR A 6 -4.53 -0.24 -28.13
C THR A 6 -5.87 -0.21 -27.36
N LEU A 7 -6.08 -1.14 -26.42
CA LEU A 7 -7.27 -1.13 -25.55
C LEU A 7 -7.14 -0.04 -24.49
N GLU A 8 -5.95 0.15 -23.91
CA GLU A 8 -5.66 1.26 -23.00
C GLU A 8 -5.72 2.59 -23.72
N ASP A 9 -5.22 2.77 -24.95
CA ASP A 9 -5.41 4.01 -25.71
C ASP A 9 -6.90 4.35 -25.89
N ARG A 10 -7.76 3.35 -26.12
CA ARG A 10 -9.22 3.54 -26.17
C ARG A 10 -9.81 3.89 -24.80
N GLN A 11 -9.29 3.31 -23.72
CA GLN A 11 -9.74 3.65 -22.36
C GLN A 11 -9.22 5.02 -21.92
N VAL A 12 -7.98 5.39 -22.23
CA VAL A 12 -7.38 6.71 -22.00
C VAL A 12 -8.18 7.78 -22.75
N SER A 13 -8.58 7.52 -24.00
CA SER A 13 -9.52 8.41 -24.73
C SER A 13 -10.89 8.54 -24.05
N ARG A 14 -11.31 7.54 -23.28
CA ARG A 14 -12.55 7.56 -22.48
C ARG A 14 -12.35 8.26 -21.13
N TYR A 15 -11.18 8.12 -20.50
CA TYR A 15 -10.76 8.86 -19.31
C TYR A 15 -10.57 10.35 -19.62
N GLU A 16 -10.00 10.72 -20.77
CA GLU A 16 -9.93 12.11 -21.26
C GLU A 16 -11.29 12.77 -21.44
N LYS A 17 -12.37 11.98 -21.56
CA LYS A 17 -13.76 12.47 -21.60
C LYS A 17 -14.42 12.54 -20.22
N LEU A 18 -13.82 11.94 -19.20
CA LEU A 18 -14.38 11.78 -17.85
C LEU A 18 -13.58 12.51 -16.76
N SER A 19 -12.33 12.90 -17.01
CA SER A 19 -11.52 13.73 -16.11
C SER A 19 -10.83 14.87 -16.86
N ASP A 20 -10.72 16.03 -16.21
CA ASP A 20 -10.02 17.23 -16.71
C ASP A 20 -8.49 17.06 -16.79
N ASP A 21 -7.96 15.86 -16.52
CA ASP A 21 -6.57 15.65 -16.17
C ASP A 21 -5.70 15.28 -17.39
N ARG A 22 -5.55 16.25 -18.31
CA ARG A 22 -4.73 16.13 -19.54
C ARG A 22 -3.30 15.66 -19.26
N GLN A 23 -2.77 15.91 -18.06
CA GLN A 23 -1.42 15.51 -17.67
C GLN A 23 -1.29 14.00 -17.50
N ILE A 24 -2.29 13.34 -16.91
CA ILE A 24 -2.32 11.89 -16.73
C ILE A 24 -2.38 11.20 -18.10
N ALA A 25 -3.27 11.67 -18.97
CA ALA A 25 -3.41 11.10 -20.31
C ALA A 25 -2.12 11.25 -21.14
N PHE A 26 -1.46 12.40 -21.06
CA PHE A 26 -0.15 12.62 -21.68
C PHE A 26 0.92 11.67 -21.11
N ALA A 27 0.98 11.52 -19.78
CA ALA A 27 1.92 10.62 -19.12
C ALA A 27 1.71 9.16 -19.54
N VAL A 28 0.45 8.69 -19.58
CA VAL A 28 0.11 7.33 -20.03
C VAL A 28 0.52 7.12 -21.48
N ARG A 29 0.17 8.04 -22.39
CA ARG A 29 0.58 7.96 -23.81
C ARG A 29 2.10 7.90 -23.97
N LYS A 30 2.84 8.71 -23.20
CA LYS A 30 4.31 8.69 -23.19
C LYS A 30 4.85 7.33 -22.73
N VAL A 31 4.31 6.77 -21.64
CA VAL A 31 4.69 5.44 -21.14
C VAL A 31 4.34 4.34 -22.15
N CYS A 32 3.17 4.41 -22.79
CA CYS A 32 2.78 3.43 -23.81
C CYS A 32 3.69 3.49 -25.04
N ALA A 33 4.03 4.68 -25.53
CA ALA A 33 5.01 4.86 -26.60
C ALA A 33 6.35 4.24 -26.22
N HIS A 34 6.78 4.47 -24.98
CA HIS A 34 8.01 3.91 -24.46
C HIS A 34 7.99 2.36 -24.41
N LEU A 35 6.90 1.79 -23.90
CA LEU A 35 6.75 0.33 -23.87
C LEU A 35 6.76 -0.28 -25.28
N ILE A 36 6.14 0.38 -26.26
CA ILE A 36 6.14 -0.06 -27.66
C ILE A 36 7.56 -0.14 -28.21
N GLU A 37 8.40 0.86 -27.96
CA GLU A 37 9.81 0.87 -28.37
C GLU A 37 10.59 -0.31 -27.74
N ILE A 38 10.52 -0.50 -26.41
CA ILE A 38 11.18 -1.64 -25.73
C ILE A 38 10.71 -2.98 -26.31
N PHE A 39 9.40 -3.13 -26.54
CA PHE A 39 8.87 -4.39 -27.06
C PHE A 39 9.26 -4.63 -28.51
N THR A 40 9.37 -3.58 -29.31
CA THR A 40 9.83 -3.65 -30.70
C THR A 40 11.30 -4.06 -30.74
N PHE A 41 12.16 -3.38 -29.98
CA PHE A 41 13.56 -3.76 -29.81
C PHE A 41 13.71 -5.22 -29.34
N GLY A 42 12.96 -5.62 -28.31
CA GLY A 42 12.98 -7.01 -27.83
C GLY A 42 12.50 -8.02 -28.88
N ALA A 43 11.59 -7.64 -29.77
CA ALA A 43 11.13 -8.48 -30.87
C ALA A 43 12.19 -8.60 -31.98
N GLU A 44 12.84 -7.50 -32.35
CA GLU A 44 13.93 -7.46 -33.31
C GLU A 44 15.11 -8.31 -32.82
N MET A 45 15.53 -8.12 -31.57
CA MET A 45 16.53 -8.97 -30.92
C MET A 45 16.18 -10.47 -30.98
N ARG A 46 14.89 -10.84 -30.83
CA ARG A 46 14.47 -12.26 -30.94
C ARG A 46 14.51 -12.81 -32.36
N GLN A 47 14.39 -11.96 -33.37
CA GLN A 47 14.49 -12.37 -34.79
C GLN A 47 15.94 -12.68 -35.17
N GLU A 48 16.90 -12.01 -34.53
CA GLU A 48 18.32 -12.26 -34.72
C GLU A 48 18.75 -13.65 -34.25
N ARG A 49 19.45 -14.38 -35.12
CA ARG A 49 19.83 -15.80 -34.90
C ARG A 49 21.25 -15.98 -34.41
N THR A 50 22.13 -15.00 -34.63
CA THR A 50 23.54 -15.07 -34.28
C THR A 50 23.88 -14.10 -33.16
N ALA A 51 24.93 -14.39 -32.40
CA ALA A 51 25.41 -13.51 -31.35
C ALA A 51 25.92 -12.18 -31.92
N ARG A 52 26.69 -12.20 -33.01
CA ARG A 52 27.12 -10.99 -33.72
C ARG A 52 25.95 -10.14 -34.17
N SER A 53 24.93 -10.70 -34.81
CA SER A 53 23.80 -9.89 -35.30
C SER A 53 22.97 -9.29 -34.15
N LYS A 54 22.85 -9.99 -33.02
CA LYS A 54 22.29 -9.43 -31.77
C LYS A 54 23.14 -8.29 -31.22
N LEU A 55 24.47 -8.44 -31.18
CA LEU A 55 25.38 -7.41 -30.69
C LEU A 55 25.42 -6.21 -31.63
N ASP A 56 25.38 -6.43 -32.95
CA ASP A 56 25.30 -5.36 -33.96
C ASP A 56 24.01 -4.56 -33.78
N HIS A 57 22.89 -5.24 -33.53
CA HIS A 57 21.61 -4.61 -33.22
C HIS A 57 21.68 -3.79 -31.92
N LEU A 58 22.30 -4.33 -30.86
CA LEU A 58 22.54 -3.61 -29.60
C LEU A 58 23.46 -2.40 -29.80
N THR A 59 24.58 -2.56 -30.52
CA THR A 59 25.51 -1.48 -30.84
C THR A 59 24.81 -0.38 -31.63
N LYS A 60 24.00 -0.72 -32.64
CA LYS A 60 23.25 0.26 -33.42
C LYS A 60 22.29 1.06 -32.53
N THR A 61 21.62 0.41 -31.59
CA THR A 61 20.70 1.08 -30.66
C THR A 61 21.44 1.94 -29.63
N LEU A 62 22.65 1.55 -29.20
CA LEU A 62 23.45 2.31 -28.24
C LEU A 62 24.22 3.48 -28.89
N LEU A 63 24.78 3.29 -30.09
CA LEU A 63 25.76 4.19 -30.71
C LEU A 63 25.29 4.84 -32.03
N GLY A 64 24.17 4.42 -32.61
CA GLY A 64 23.78 4.81 -33.98
C GLY A 64 22.55 5.73 -34.08
N ASP A 65 22.43 6.39 -35.23
CA ASP A 65 21.28 7.23 -35.62
C ASP A 65 20.06 6.35 -35.99
N GLY A 66 19.27 5.96 -35.00
CA GLY A 66 17.90 5.45 -35.16
C GLY A 66 17.70 3.97 -34.82
N ASN A 67 16.65 3.54 -34.12
CA ASN A 67 15.40 4.24 -33.77
C ASN A 67 14.87 3.78 -32.39
N ARG A 68 15.14 4.65 -31.41
CA ARG A 68 14.48 4.92 -30.13
C ARG A 68 14.29 3.82 -29.07
N ILE A 69 15.00 4.05 -27.96
CA ILE A 69 14.67 3.70 -26.57
C ILE A 69 14.72 5.03 -25.75
N PHE A 70 13.76 5.91 -26.07
CA PHE A 70 13.32 7.10 -25.33
C PHE A 70 14.00 8.45 -25.50
N ASN A 71 14.63 8.75 -26.64
CA ASN A 71 14.76 10.12 -27.17
C ASN A 71 15.21 10.09 -28.64
N ALA A 72 15.28 11.26 -29.29
CA ALA A 72 15.91 11.39 -30.61
C ALA A 72 17.45 11.37 -30.55
N GLN A 73 18.02 11.66 -29.38
CA GLN A 73 19.46 11.64 -29.11
C GLN A 73 19.98 10.22 -28.94
N THR A 74 21.24 10.01 -29.30
CA THR A 74 21.98 8.76 -29.04
C THR A 74 22.28 8.62 -27.54
N PHE A 75 22.55 7.40 -27.05
CA PHE A 75 22.97 7.23 -25.64
C PHE A 75 24.28 7.96 -25.35
N GLN A 76 25.19 8.03 -26.32
CA GLN A 76 26.47 8.73 -26.19
C GLN A 76 26.27 10.23 -25.92
N GLU A 77 25.38 10.89 -26.68
CA GLU A 77 25.06 12.31 -26.46
C GLU A 77 24.51 12.55 -25.05
N ARG A 78 23.64 11.67 -24.56
CA ARG A 78 23.08 11.79 -23.20
C ARG A 78 24.14 11.61 -22.11
N VAL A 79 25.12 10.73 -22.32
CA VAL A 79 26.25 10.55 -21.39
C VAL A 79 27.09 11.83 -21.34
N GLU A 80 27.34 12.45 -22.48
CA GLU A 80 28.10 13.69 -22.58
C GLU A 80 27.36 14.88 -21.92
N GLU A 81 26.04 15.00 -22.15
CA GLU A 81 25.21 16.03 -21.51
C GLU A 81 25.19 15.87 -19.98
N GLU A 82 25.03 14.64 -19.48
CA GLU A 82 25.02 14.36 -18.04
C GLU A 82 26.40 14.59 -17.40
N LYS A 83 27.49 14.23 -18.11
CA LYS A 83 28.86 14.55 -17.68
C LYS A 83 29.04 16.05 -17.47
N GLU A 84 28.57 16.86 -18.42
CA GLU A 84 28.68 18.33 -18.35
C GLU A 84 27.81 18.93 -17.25
N LEU A 85 26.63 18.35 -17.00
CA LEU A 85 25.80 18.73 -15.86
C LEU A 85 26.48 18.39 -14.52
N LEU A 86 27.13 17.24 -14.40
CA LEU A 86 27.88 16.86 -13.20
C LEU A 86 29.07 17.78 -12.95
N LEU A 87 29.84 18.12 -13.99
CA LEU A 87 30.95 19.07 -13.88
C LEU A 87 30.49 20.47 -13.47
N GLN A 88 29.36 20.95 -14.01
CA GLN A 88 28.78 22.25 -13.63
C GLN A 88 28.32 22.31 -12.17
N ASN A 89 27.99 21.16 -11.57
CA ASN A 89 27.57 21.06 -10.18
C ASN A 89 28.73 20.74 -9.22
N ASP A 90 29.99 20.74 -9.67
CA ASP A 90 31.20 20.36 -8.91
C ASP A 90 31.29 18.85 -8.54
N HIS A 91 30.65 17.97 -9.30
CA HIS A 91 30.64 16.51 -9.11
C HIS A 91 31.63 15.80 -10.06
N GLU A 92 32.91 16.17 -9.99
CA GLU A 92 33.96 15.70 -10.93
C GLU A 92 34.17 14.18 -10.89
N GLN A 93 34.11 13.56 -9.70
CA GLN A 93 34.33 12.13 -9.56
C GLN A 93 33.19 11.32 -10.18
N GLU A 94 31.95 11.78 -10.01
CA GLU A 94 30.77 11.18 -10.60
C GLU A 94 30.80 11.28 -12.13
N ALA A 95 31.25 12.42 -12.67
CA ALA A 95 31.42 12.61 -14.11
C ALA A 95 32.43 11.60 -14.70
N LEU A 96 33.58 11.43 -14.05
CA LEU A 96 34.58 10.42 -14.45
C LEU A 96 34.03 8.99 -14.37
N ASN A 97 33.31 8.66 -13.29
CA ASN A 97 32.73 7.33 -13.11
C ASN A 97 31.68 7.03 -14.18
N LEU A 98 30.86 8.01 -14.57
CA LEU A 98 29.88 7.88 -15.64
C LEU A 98 30.55 7.55 -16.98
N VAL A 99 31.59 8.30 -17.35
CA VAL A 99 32.35 8.07 -18.60
C VAL A 99 33.06 6.71 -18.57
N ALA A 100 33.67 6.35 -17.45
CA ALA A 100 34.32 5.05 -17.28
C ALA A 100 33.31 3.89 -17.44
N ALA A 101 32.11 4.02 -16.85
CA ALA A 101 31.04 3.02 -16.97
C ALA A 101 30.55 2.88 -18.41
N TRP A 102 30.40 4.00 -19.12
CA TRP A 102 30.01 4.00 -20.52
C TRP A 102 31.06 3.32 -21.40
N ASN A 103 32.34 3.67 -21.24
CA ASN A 103 33.43 3.07 -22.01
C ASN A 103 33.53 1.55 -21.75
N ALA A 104 33.44 1.13 -20.48
CA ALA A 104 33.44 -0.29 -20.12
C ALA A 104 32.31 -1.08 -20.79
N LEU A 105 31.11 -0.48 -20.91
CA LEU A 105 29.99 -1.09 -21.64
C LEU A 105 30.29 -1.21 -23.15
N VAL A 106 30.83 -0.16 -23.75
CA VAL A 106 31.19 -0.15 -25.19
C VAL A 106 32.27 -1.19 -25.48
N ASP A 107 33.30 -1.26 -24.63
CA ASP A 107 34.39 -2.23 -24.75
C ASP A 107 33.87 -3.66 -24.58
N LEU A 108 33.00 -3.93 -23.60
CA LEU A 108 32.36 -5.24 -23.44
C LEU A 108 31.60 -5.66 -24.70
N VAL A 109 30.83 -4.75 -25.29
CA VAL A 109 30.07 -5.04 -26.52
C VAL A 109 31.03 -5.30 -27.69
N ALA A 110 32.12 -4.54 -27.81
CA ALA A 110 33.13 -4.74 -28.84
C ALA A 110 33.87 -6.08 -28.69
N GLU A 111 34.30 -6.42 -27.48
CA GLU A 111 34.95 -7.70 -27.16
C GLU A 111 34.02 -8.88 -27.39
N ALA A 112 32.76 -8.79 -26.95
CA ALA A 112 31.76 -9.82 -27.17
C ALA A 112 31.55 -10.11 -28.67
N ARG A 113 31.63 -9.08 -29.53
CA ARG A 113 31.52 -9.25 -30.99
C ARG A 113 32.69 -10.05 -31.55
N LEU A 114 33.89 -9.84 -31.03
CA LEU A 114 35.09 -10.58 -31.44
C LEU A 114 35.06 -12.04 -30.99
N VAL A 115 34.57 -12.30 -29.78
CA VAL A 115 34.52 -13.64 -29.19
C VAL A 115 33.40 -14.50 -29.80
N PHE A 116 32.18 -13.97 -29.87
CA PHE A 116 31.04 -14.79 -30.27
C PHE A 116 30.85 -14.94 -31.78
N GLN A 117 31.26 -13.94 -32.58
CA GLN A 117 31.13 -13.97 -34.04
C GLN A 117 29.73 -14.47 -34.49
N ASP A 118 29.67 -15.32 -35.51
CA ASP A 118 28.40 -15.78 -36.10
C ASP A 118 27.78 -16.99 -35.36
N GLU A 119 28.19 -17.26 -34.12
CA GLU A 119 27.64 -18.35 -33.32
C GLU A 119 26.13 -18.20 -33.10
N ARG A 120 25.40 -19.32 -33.24
CA ARG A 120 23.95 -19.33 -33.08
C ARG A 120 23.59 -19.35 -31.61
N VAL A 121 22.81 -18.35 -31.18
CA VAL A 121 22.43 -18.20 -29.77
C VAL A 121 20.96 -17.80 -29.63
N SER A 122 20.25 -18.47 -28.72
CA SER A 122 18.88 -18.08 -28.37
C SER A 122 18.88 -16.74 -27.62
N GLN A 123 17.77 -15.98 -27.69
CA GLN A 123 17.68 -14.72 -26.94
C GLN A 123 17.89 -14.91 -25.43
N LYS A 124 17.37 -16.01 -24.87
CA LYS A 124 17.54 -16.31 -23.45
C LYS A 124 19.02 -16.51 -23.08
N HIS A 125 19.73 -17.31 -23.86
CA HIS A 125 21.14 -17.60 -23.60
C HIS A 125 22.02 -16.37 -23.84
N PHE A 126 21.73 -15.58 -24.88
CA PHE A 126 22.40 -14.31 -25.13
C PHE A 126 22.26 -13.35 -23.95
N THR A 127 21.03 -13.15 -23.44
CA THR A 127 20.80 -12.30 -22.27
C THR A 127 21.55 -12.79 -21.04
N GLN A 128 21.59 -14.11 -20.79
CA GLN A 128 22.35 -14.67 -19.67
C GLN A 128 23.85 -14.37 -19.79
N LEU A 129 24.45 -14.67 -20.96
CA LEU A 129 25.87 -14.42 -21.20
C LEU A 129 26.23 -12.93 -21.09
N PHE A 130 25.39 -12.06 -21.67
CA PHE A 130 25.62 -10.61 -21.63
C PHE A 130 25.49 -10.05 -20.22
N MET A 131 24.50 -10.48 -19.44
CA MET A 131 24.36 -10.09 -18.03
C MET A 131 25.54 -10.57 -17.18
N SER A 132 26.01 -11.81 -17.38
CA SER A 132 27.22 -12.30 -16.69
C SER A 132 28.47 -11.50 -17.08
N GLY A 133 28.57 -11.04 -18.33
CA GLY A 133 29.62 -10.12 -18.76
C GLY A 133 29.56 -8.78 -18.02
N LEU A 134 28.37 -8.19 -17.91
CA LEU A 134 28.16 -6.95 -17.17
C LEU A 134 28.46 -7.07 -15.67
N GLU A 135 28.08 -8.19 -15.04
CA GLU A 135 28.38 -8.47 -13.62
C GLU A 135 29.89 -8.60 -13.36
N GLY A 136 30.65 -9.06 -14.36
CA GLY A 136 32.11 -9.16 -14.28
C GLY A 136 32.87 -7.85 -14.51
N LEU A 137 32.19 -6.77 -14.95
CA LEU A 137 32.84 -5.48 -15.19
C LEU A 137 33.30 -4.82 -13.88
N SER A 138 34.59 -4.53 -13.78
CA SER A 138 35.14 -3.72 -12.69
C SER A 138 35.56 -2.35 -13.21
N LEU A 139 35.00 -1.28 -12.64
CA LEU A 139 35.44 0.08 -12.93
C LEU A 139 36.67 0.40 -12.07
N SER A 140 37.83 0.50 -12.70
CA SER A 140 39.01 1.05 -12.05
C SER A 140 38.89 2.57 -12.02
N SER A 141 38.70 3.14 -10.82
CA SER A 141 38.82 4.59 -10.65
C SER A 141 40.22 4.92 -10.17
N ILE A 142 40.91 5.84 -10.87
CA ILE A 142 42.13 6.45 -10.36
C ILE A 142 41.67 7.57 -9.42
N PRO A 143 42.00 7.54 -8.12
CA PRO A 143 41.62 8.61 -7.20
C PRO A 143 42.26 9.93 -7.64
N LEU A 144 41.46 10.97 -7.83
CA LEU A 144 41.97 12.34 -8.02
C LEU A 144 42.54 12.89 -6.70
N GLY A 145 43.43 13.89 -6.73
CA GLY A 145 43.79 14.72 -5.55
C GLY A 145 45.01 14.28 -4.71
N ILE A 146 45.69 15.29 -4.13
CA ILE A 146 46.96 15.13 -3.37
C ILE A 146 46.72 14.80 -1.88
N ASP A 147 45.70 15.39 -1.25
CA ASP A 147 45.41 15.23 0.18
C ASP A 147 44.10 14.45 0.42
N ARG A 148 44.21 13.12 0.52
CA ARG A 148 43.07 12.22 0.68
C ARG A 148 43.42 11.00 1.54
N VAL A 149 42.40 10.46 2.21
CA VAL A 149 42.46 9.15 2.86
C VAL A 149 42.28 8.06 1.80
N ARG A 150 43.23 7.13 1.73
CA ARG A 150 43.14 5.96 0.82
C ARG A 150 42.37 4.84 1.50
N VAL A 151 41.37 4.31 0.80
CA VAL A 151 40.53 3.21 1.27
C VAL A 151 40.51 2.12 0.20
N GLY A 152 40.62 0.86 0.61
CA GLY A 152 40.85 -0.28 -0.26
C GLY A 152 41.05 -1.55 0.56
N THR A 153 41.30 -2.69 -0.11
CA THR A 153 41.62 -3.93 0.60
C THR A 153 42.99 -3.83 1.25
N VAL A 154 43.23 -4.63 2.29
CA VAL A 154 44.53 -4.68 2.96
C VAL A 154 45.65 -5.02 1.97
N THR A 155 45.38 -5.94 1.03
CA THR A 155 46.32 -6.33 -0.04
C THR A 155 46.64 -5.21 -1.03
N GLN A 156 45.70 -4.29 -1.29
CA GLN A 156 45.92 -3.14 -2.17
C GLN A 156 46.65 -2.00 -1.45
N ILE A 157 46.32 -1.77 -0.18
CA ILE A 157 46.84 -0.63 0.58
C ILE A 157 48.27 -0.87 1.07
N VAL A 158 48.65 -2.11 1.40
CA VAL A 158 49.94 -2.43 2.03
C VAL A 158 51.16 -2.02 1.20
N ASP A 159 51.02 -1.83 -0.11
CA ASP A 159 52.12 -1.38 -0.97
C ASP A 159 52.30 0.16 -0.96
N TYR A 160 51.36 0.90 -0.38
CA TYR A 160 51.44 2.36 -0.28
C TYR A 160 52.12 2.79 1.03
N PRO A 161 53.09 3.72 1.00
CA PRO A 161 53.64 4.30 2.21
C PRO A 161 52.57 5.13 2.92
N ALA A 162 52.23 4.74 4.15
CA ALA A 162 51.31 5.46 5.02
C ALA A 162 51.88 5.55 6.44
N LYS A 163 51.73 6.71 7.07
CA LYS A 163 52.11 6.89 8.48
C LYS A 163 51.18 6.14 9.42
N VAL A 164 49.90 6.09 9.08
CA VAL A 164 48.85 5.47 9.91
C VAL A 164 48.02 4.54 9.05
N PHE A 165 47.88 3.28 9.45
CA PHE A 165 46.92 2.34 8.85
C PHE A 165 45.72 2.16 9.76
N TYR A 166 44.52 2.22 9.17
CA TYR A 166 43.26 1.84 9.82
C TYR A 166 42.79 0.51 9.24
N ILE A 167 42.84 -0.56 10.03
CA ILE A 167 42.29 -1.87 9.67
C ILE A 167 40.90 -1.99 10.29
N LEU A 168 39.88 -1.99 9.44
CA LEU A 168 38.49 -2.08 9.86
C LEU A 168 37.98 -3.52 9.73
N GLY A 169 37.21 -3.99 10.71
CA GLY A 169 36.60 -5.32 10.70
C GLY A 169 37.60 -6.45 10.88
N ALA A 170 38.63 -6.27 11.73
CA ALA A 170 39.70 -7.25 11.92
C ALA A 170 39.32 -8.38 12.90
N ASP A 171 38.17 -9.00 12.69
CA ASP A 171 37.74 -10.19 13.43
C ASP A 171 38.45 -11.46 12.93
N SER A 172 38.19 -12.59 13.61
CA SER A 172 38.78 -13.90 13.28
C SER A 172 38.37 -14.45 11.91
N ASP A 173 37.26 -13.97 11.33
CA ASP A 173 36.78 -14.41 10.03
C ASP A 173 37.37 -13.61 8.87
N ASN A 174 37.67 -12.32 9.09
CA ASN A 174 37.99 -11.36 8.05
C ASN A 174 39.47 -10.96 8.02
N PHE A 175 40.23 -11.18 9.09
CA PHE A 175 41.64 -10.81 9.17
C PHE A 175 42.53 -11.89 9.80
N PRO A 176 43.75 -12.16 9.28
CA PRO A 176 44.27 -11.73 7.98
C PRO A 176 43.35 -12.17 6.82
N PRO A 177 43.40 -11.50 5.65
CA PRO A 177 42.50 -11.80 4.55
C PRO A 177 42.54 -13.29 4.19
N ARG A 178 41.37 -13.93 4.11
CA ARG A 178 41.28 -15.33 3.68
C ARG A 178 41.79 -15.48 2.24
N GLY A 179 42.42 -16.62 1.98
CA GLY A 179 42.84 -16.96 0.61
C GLY A 179 41.64 -17.20 -0.29
N PRO A 180 41.88 -17.26 -1.62
CA PRO A 180 40.80 -17.53 -2.57
C PRO A 180 40.10 -18.85 -2.24
N SER A 181 38.86 -19.02 -2.71
CA SER A 181 38.16 -20.29 -2.63
C SER A 181 38.88 -21.35 -3.46
N GLU A 182 38.64 -22.63 -3.12
CA GLU A 182 39.13 -23.73 -3.95
C GLU A 182 38.49 -23.67 -5.35
N GLY A 183 39.32 -23.86 -6.38
CA GLY A 183 38.89 -23.78 -7.77
C GLY A 183 38.51 -25.15 -8.34
N PHE A 184 38.46 -25.26 -9.67
CA PHE A 184 38.22 -26.53 -10.35
C PHE A 184 39.23 -27.62 -9.97
N LEU A 185 40.51 -27.25 -9.85
CA LEU A 185 41.56 -28.14 -9.35
C LEU A 185 41.80 -27.88 -7.86
N ARG A 186 41.78 -28.95 -7.07
CA ARG A 186 42.12 -28.96 -5.64
C ARG A 186 43.62 -28.88 -5.42
N ASP A 187 44.04 -28.43 -4.24
CA ASP A 187 45.48 -28.32 -3.91
C ASP A 187 46.20 -29.69 -4.02
N GLU A 188 45.54 -30.78 -3.58
CA GLU A 188 46.05 -32.15 -3.72
C GLU A 188 46.26 -32.56 -5.18
N GLU A 189 45.34 -32.19 -6.07
CA GLU A 189 45.43 -32.48 -7.51
C GLU A 189 46.54 -31.66 -8.16
N ARG A 190 46.68 -30.39 -7.78
CA ARG A 190 47.79 -29.54 -8.22
C ARG A 190 49.13 -30.07 -7.75
N GLU A 191 49.20 -30.61 -6.53
CA GLU A 191 50.42 -31.20 -6.00
C GLU A 191 50.77 -32.49 -6.75
N TRP A 192 49.79 -33.35 -6.97
CA TRP A 192 49.95 -34.56 -7.76
C TRP A 192 50.44 -34.23 -9.19
N LEU A 193 49.80 -33.27 -9.86
CA LEU A 193 50.22 -32.81 -11.19
C LEU A 193 51.63 -32.23 -11.16
N SER A 194 51.99 -31.43 -10.15
CA SER A 194 53.33 -30.84 -10.05
C SER A 194 54.43 -31.88 -9.94
N ARG A 195 54.16 -33.00 -9.26
CA ARG A 195 55.10 -34.12 -9.14
C ARG A 195 55.29 -34.91 -10.44
N HIS A 196 54.32 -34.85 -11.37
CA HIS A 196 54.30 -35.70 -12.57
C HIS A 196 54.38 -34.93 -13.90
N SER A 197 54.36 -33.60 -13.91
CA SER A 197 54.29 -32.79 -15.13
C SER A 197 55.49 -31.87 -15.37
N GLU A 198 56.57 -31.98 -14.57
CA GLU A 198 57.73 -31.06 -14.51
C GLU A 198 57.38 -29.58 -14.22
N ALA A 199 56.09 -29.20 -14.29
CA ALA A 199 55.58 -27.87 -14.03
C ALA A 199 55.15 -27.72 -12.57
N LYS A 200 55.69 -26.70 -11.87
CA LYS A 200 55.25 -26.38 -10.51
C LYS A 200 53.94 -25.58 -10.57
N LEU A 201 52.85 -26.17 -10.10
CA LEU A 201 51.55 -25.51 -9.99
C LEU A 201 51.43 -24.72 -8.66
N PRO A 202 50.69 -23.60 -8.65
CA PRO A 202 50.51 -22.80 -7.44
C PRO A 202 49.68 -23.55 -6.39
N GLN A 203 50.16 -23.57 -5.15
CA GLN A 203 49.48 -24.16 -4.00
C GLN A 203 48.77 -23.06 -3.20
N ARG A 204 47.46 -23.20 -2.96
CA ARG A 204 46.66 -22.14 -2.35
C ARG A 204 46.96 -21.98 -0.86
N LEU A 205 46.98 -23.07 -0.10
CA LEU A 205 47.21 -23.03 1.35
C LEU A 205 48.64 -22.58 1.70
N ASP A 206 49.65 -23.13 1.02
CA ASP A 206 51.05 -22.77 1.24
C ASP A 206 51.32 -21.30 0.91
N ASN A 207 50.84 -20.85 -0.26
CA ASN A 207 50.99 -19.46 -0.67
C ASN A 207 50.20 -18.52 0.25
N LEU A 208 49.06 -18.94 0.79
CA LEU A 208 48.25 -18.12 1.68
C LEU A 208 49.00 -17.82 2.98
N ALA A 209 49.58 -18.83 3.62
CA ALA A 209 50.30 -18.66 4.88
C ALA A 209 51.48 -17.68 4.70
N VAL A 210 52.26 -17.85 3.62
CA VAL A 210 53.38 -16.96 3.29
C VAL A 210 52.90 -15.54 2.97
N THR A 211 51.84 -15.40 2.17
CA THR A 211 51.27 -14.10 1.78
C THR A 211 50.72 -13.35 2.98
N GLN A 212 49.99 -14.04 3.87
CA GLN A 212 49.47 -13.44 5.10
C GLN A 212 50.60 -13.00 6.02
N ALA A 213 51.63 -13.82 6.21
CA ALA A 213 52.78 -13.46 7.04
C ALA A 213 53.54 -12.24 6.49
N LEU A 214 53.73 -12.16 5.17
CA LEU A 214 54.36 -10.99 4.54
C LEU A 214 53.50 -9.74 4.67
N LEU A 215 52.19 -9.88 4.48
CA LEU A 215 51.22 -8.79 4.59
C LEU A 215 51.17 -8.23 6.02
N THR A 216 51.07 -9.10 7.03
CA THR A 216 51.06 -8.69 8.44
C THR A 216 52.39 -8.06 8.84
N TYR A 217 53.51 -8.66 8.43
CA TYR A 217 54.84 -8.08 8.66
C TYR A 217 54.96 -6.66 8.10
N ARG A 218 54.52 -6.43 6.85
CA ARG A 218 54.58 -5.10 6.22
C ARG A 218 53.69 -4.09 6.95
N LEU A 219 52.46 -4.46 7.30
CA LEU A 219 51.55 -3.55 8.03
C LEU A 219 52.13 -3.11 9.37
N GLU A 220 52.80 -4.01 10.08
CA GLU A 220 53.41 -3.73 11.39
C GLU A 220 54.66 -2.86 11.30
N HIS A 221 55.49 -3.06 10.27
CA HIS A 221 56.80 -2.40 10.17
C HIS A 221 56.81 -1.13 9.31
N GLN A 222 55.80 -0.94 8.45
CA GLN A 222 55.72 0.24 7.56
C GLN A 222 54.95 1.41 8.18
N ALA A 223 53.95 1.14 9.01
CA ALA A 223 53.19 2.19 9.68
C ALA A 223 53.88 2.67 10.95
N GLU A 224 53.86 3.99 11.16
CA GLU A 224 54.22 4.59 12.44
C GLU A 224 53.15 4.26 13.51
N SER A 225 51.88 4.08 13.09
CA SER A 225 50.78 3.68 13.97
C SER A 225 49.76 2.79 13.26
N LEU A 226 49.33 1.72 13.94
CA LEU A 226 48.31 0.79 13.47
C LEU A 226 47.04 0.93 14.32
N ARG A 227 45.93 1.29 13.70
CA ARG A 227 44.61 1.45 14.33
C ARG A 227 43.71 0.32 13.87
N ILE A 228 43.31 -0.55 14.78
CA ILE A 228 42.52 -1.74 14.44
C ILE A 228 41.16 -1.61 15.08
N SER A 229 40.10 -1.81 14.29
CA SER A 229 38.74 -1.90 14.83
C SER A 229 38.11 -3.25 14.51
N ALA A 230 37.48 -3.87 15.50
CA ALA A 230 36.68 -5.07 15.32
C ALA A 230 35.30 -4.87 15.97
N ALA A 231 34.25 -5.26 15.26
CA ALA A 231 32.88 -5.20 15.74
C ALA A 231 32.57 -6.48 16.51
N THR A 232 33.11 -6.58 17.73
CA THR A 232 33.00 -7.77 18.57
C THR A 232 32.49 -7.41 19.96
N LYS A 233 31.79 -8.35 20.59
CA LYS A 233 31.33 -8.23 21.99
C LYS A 233 32.37 -8.68 23.01
N SER A 234 33.42 -9.37 22.53
CA SER A 234 34.52 -9.85 23.37
C SER A 234 35.82 -9.94 22.58
N ASP A 235 36.90 -10.15 23.33
CA ASP A 235 38.26 -10.34 22.78
C ASP A 235 38.45 -11.68 22.07
N ASP A 236 37.58 -12.66 22.35
CA ASP A 236 37.66 -14.02 21.81
C ASP A 236 37.32 -14.06 20.31
N GLU A 237 36.58 -13.07 19.81
CA GLU A 237 36.17 -12.98 18.41
C GLU A 237 37.23 -12.30 17.52
N LEU A 238 38.31 -11.77 18.13
CA LEU A 238 39.44 -11.19 17.40
C LEU A 238 40.29 -12.28 16.74
N SER A 239 40.90 -11.95 15.61
CA SER A 239 41.90 -12.83 15.03
C SER A 239 43.13 -12.98 15.94
N LEU A 240 43.77 -14.15 15.89
CA LEU A 240 45.02 -14.41 16.63
C LEU A 240 46.11 -13.38 16.29
N GLN A 241 46.15 -12.91 15.04
CA GLN A 241 47.08 -11.86 14.63
C GLN A 241 46.81 -10.55 15.36
N VAL A 242 45.55 -10.12 15.44
CA VAL A 242 45.15 -8.89 16.16
C VAL A 242 45.40 -9.03 17.66
N GLN A 243 45.13 -10.20 18.24
CA GLN A 243 45.47 -10.49 19.64
C GLN A 243 46.98 -10.37 19.90
N SER A 244 47.82 -10.80 18.96
CA SER A 244 49.28 -10.64 19.08
C SER A 244 49.72 -9.17 19.06
N TRP A 245 49.06 -8.34 18.25
CA TRP A 245 49.39 -6.93 18.09
C TRP A 245 48.81 -6.02 19.18
N LYS A 246 47.82 -6.46 19.95
CA LYS A 246 47.21 -5.67 21.03
C LYS A 246 48.20 -5.14 22.05
N ASN A 247 49.30 -5.87 22.27
CA ASN A 247 50.33 -5.50 23.25
C ASN A 247 51.49 -4.71 22.64
N SER A 248 51.49 -4.49 21.32
CA SER A 248 52.52 -3.71 20.64
C SER A 248 52.32 -2.21 20.90
N ALA A 249 53.40 -1.48 21.21
CA ALA A 249 53.35 -0.06 21.59
C ALA A 249 52.75 0.87 20.51
N ASN A 250 52.78 0.44 19.24
CA ASN A 250 52.30 1.23 18.09
C ASN A 250 50.88 0.86 17.63
N THR A 251 50.21 -0.06 18.33
CA THR A 251 48.88 -0.57 17.95
C THR A 251 47.80 -0.12 18.93
N GLU A 252 46.72 0.45 18.41
CA GLU A 252 45.52 0.75 19.19
C GLU A 252 44.35 -0.10 18.67
N CYS A 253 43.86 -1.02 19.50
CA CYS A 253 42.71 -1.87 19.18
C CYS A 253 41.43 -1.31 19.81
N VAL A 254 40.46 -0.94 18.98
CA VAL A 254 39.16 -0.44 19.39
C VAL A 254 38.10 -1.52 19.20
N LEU A 255 37.52 -1.98 20.31
CA LEU A 255 36.40 -2.92 20.30
C LEU A 255 35.10 -2.13 20.29
N LEU A 256 34.25 -2.38 19.30
CA LEU A 256 32.97 -1.71 19.17
C LEU A 256 31.89 -2.59 19.81
N ASP A 257 31.81 -2.59 21.14
CA ASP A 257 30.82 -3.40 21.88
C ASP A 257 29.50 -2.64 22.10
N GLU A 258 29.51 -1.40 22.62
CA GLU A 258 28.33 -0.51 22.60
C GLU A 258 28.67 0.92 23.05
N GLU A 259 27.89 1.88 22.53
CA GLU A 259 27.89 3.33 22.81
C GLU A 259 29.23 4.08 22.65
N LEU A 260 29.49 4.48 21.40
CA LEU A 260 30.36 5.59 21.01
C LEU A 260 30.44 6.66 22.12
N GLN A 261 31.61 6.81 22.74
CA GLN A 261 31.87 7.84 23.75
C GLN A 261 31.54 9.22 23.16
N ALA A 262 30.74 10.00 23.89
CA ALA A 262 30.31 11.31 23.44
C ALA A 262 31.51 12.26 23.30
N ASP A 263 31.88 12.59 22.06
CA ASP A 263 33.00 13.49 21.78
C ASP A 263 32.56 14.67 20.90
N ALA A 264 32.71 15.87 21.44
CA ALA A 264 32.34 17.12 20.78
C ALA A 264 33.13 17.39 19.49
N ARG A 265 34.28 16.71 19.28
CA ARG A 265 35.08 16.80 18.05
C ARG A 265 34.41 16.14 16.85
N TRP A 266 33.40 15.28 17.07
CA TRP A 266 32.82 14.48 15.99
C TRP A 266 32.06 15.30 14.97
N ASN A 267 31.78 16.58 15.24
CA ASN A 267 31.24 17.58 14.31
C ASN A 267 30.10 17.10 13.38
N ILE A 268 29.37 16.04 13.77
CA ILE A 268 28.29 15.44 13.00
C ILE A 268 27.02 15.49 13.86
N LEU A 269 26.12 16.39 13.48
CA LEU A 269 24.88 16.66 14.20
C LEU A 269 24.02 15.41 14.39
N LYS A 270 23.96 14.54 13.37
CA LYS A 270 23.16 13.31 13.38
C LYS A 270 23.55 12.36 14.51
N TYR A 271 24.85 12.14 14.73
CA TYR A 271 25.34 11.27 15.81
C TYR A 271 25.11 11.91 17.18
N ALA A 272 25.39 13.20 17.31
CA ALA A 272 25.19 13.91 18.58
C ALA A 272 23.72 13.89 19.04
N ARG A 273 22.78 13.98 18.09
CA ARG A 273 21.34 13.89 18.35
C ARG A 273 20.92 12.47 18.76
N ARG A 274 21.35 11.45 18.02
CA ARG A 274 21.04 10.05 18.37
C ARG A 274 21.53 9.74 19.78
N GLY A 275 22.74 10.16 20.12
CA GLY A 275 23.28 10.01 21.47
C GLY A 275 22.45 10.74 22.54
N LEU A 276 21.91 11.93 22.24
CA LEU A 276 21.00 12.64 23.15
C LEU A 276 19.69 11.88 23.37
N GLU A 277 19.10 11.33 22.30
CA GLU A 277 17.82 10.61 22.32
C GLU A 277 17.93 9.24 23.01
N THR A 278 19.03 8.52 22.82
CA THR A 278 19.21 7.16 23.36
C THR A 278 19.86 7.13 24.74
N SER A 279 20.53 8.21 25.16
CA SER A 279 21.24 8.24 26.44
C SER A 279 20.28 8.26 27.63
N GLN A 280 20.18 7.12 28.32
CA GLN A 280 19.47 7.02 29.60
C GLN A 280 20.28 7.62 30.77
N ASP A 281 21.60 7.74 30.60
CA ASP A 281 22.48 8.33 31.60
C ASP A 281 22.45 9.87 31.58
N LYS A 282 22.34 10.50 32.75
CA LYS A 282 22.15 11.94 32.91
C LYS A 282 23.40 12.76 32.55
N HIS A 283 24.59 12.21 32.80
CA HIS A 283 25.85 12.88 32.48
C HIS A 283 26.08 12.88 30.95
N ARG A 284 25.91 11.72 30.31
CA ARG A 284 26.00 11.55 28.86
C ARG A 284 24.94 12.36 28.12
N HIS A 285 23.71 12.40 28.61
CA HIS A 285 22.66 13.25 28.06
C HIS A 285 23.06 14.75 28.11
N THR A 286 23.78 15.18 29.14
CA THR A 286 24.29 16.55 29.25
C THR A 286 25.42 16.83 28.24
N LEU A 287 26.34 15.88 28.04
CA LEU A 287 27.42 15.99 27.06
C LEU A 287 26.87 16.08 25.63
N TRP A 288 25.95 15.19 25.26
CA TRP A 288 25.31 15.21 23.95
C TRP A 288 24.53 16.50 23.70
N ARG A 289 23.83 17.00 24.72
CA ARG A 289 23.13 18.29 24.65
C ARG A 289 24.10 19.45 24.37
N ASN A 290 25.28 19.43 24.99
CA ASN A 290 26.31 20.45 24.76
C ASN A 290 26.93 20.33 23.37
N ALA A 291 27.18 19.12 22.89
CA ALA A 291 27.69 18.86 21.54
C ALA A 291 26.70 19.37 20.46
N VAL A 292 25.41 19.06 20.61
CA VAL A 292 24.35 19.57 19.72
C VAL A 292 24.35 21.10 19.69
N ARG A 293 24.35 21.77 20.85
CA ARG A 293 24.41 23.24 20.97
C ARG A 293 25.64 23.86 20.31
N LEU A 294 26.80 23.19 20.44
CA LEU A 294 28.06 23.70 19.87
C LEU A 294 28.06 23.57 18.34
N ILE A 295 27.57 22.46 17.80
CA ILE A 295 27.42 22.26 16.35
C ILE A 295 26.40 23.24 15.77
N GLU A 296 25.28 23.47 16.47
CA GLU A 296 24.28 24.48 16.12
C GLU A 296 24.88 25.89 16.02
N LYS A 297 25.62 26.30 17.07
CA LYS A 297 26.24 27.63 17.13
C LYS A 297 27.24 27.86 15.99
N ARG A 298 27.99 26.81 15.61
CA ARG A 298 28.97 26.87 14.51
C ARG A 298 28.34 26.83 13.12
N SER A 299 27.14 26.24 12.98
CA SER A 299 26.51 25.99 11.68
C SER A 299 25.82 27.21 11.05
N GLY A 300 25.62 28.31 11.80
CA GLY A 300 25.19 29.62 11.29
C GLY A 300 23.79 29.74 10.65
N SER A 301 23.18 28.67 10.13
CA SER A 301 21.93 28.76 9.35
C SER A 301 20.67 28.47 10.16
N GLU A 302 19.66 29.32 10.03
CA GLU A 302 18.27 29.08 10.46
C GLU A 302 17.67 27.79 9.86
N ALA A 303 18.05 27.41 8.62
CA ALA A 303 17.56 26.20 7.95
C ALA A 303 17.88 24.88 8.70
N LYS A 304 18.90 24.86 9.58
CA LYS A 304 19.20 23.70 10.44
C LYS A 304 18.43 23.72 11.76
N ARG A 305 17.85 24.86 12.17
CA ARG A 305 17.01 24.99 13.38
C ARG A 305 15.65 24.29 13.23
N ASP A 306 15.11 24.19 12.00
CA ASP A 306 13.86 23.45 11.78
C ASP A 306 14.03 21.93 11.85
N MET A 307 15.20 21.38 11.47
CA MET A 307 15.54 19.98 11.76
C MET A 307 15.63 19.66 13.28
N LEU A 308 15.75 20.70 14.12
CA LEU A 308 15.90 20.60 15.57
C LEU A 308 14.58 20.75 16.34
N LYS A 309 13.48 21.13 15.67
CA LYS A 309 12.12 21.15 16.26
C LYS A 309 11.44 19.78 16.31
N ILE A 310 12.08 18.73 15.79
CA ILE A 310 11.60 17.34 15.90
C ILE A 310 11.91 16.80 17.31
N ASN A 311 11.55 17.56 18.33
CA ASN A 311 11.77 17.23 19.74
C ASN A 311 10.54 17.61 20.55
N PHE A 312 9.39 17.10 20.12
CA PHE A 312 8.47 16.39 20.98
C PHE A 312 7.95 15.26 20.11
N ILE A 313 7.92 14.03 20.61
CA ILE A 313 6.91 13.09 20.13
C ILE A 313 5.61 13.85 20.37
N HIS A 314 5.07 14.49 19.33
CA HIS A 314 3.74 15.05 19.38
C HIS A 314 2.89 13.90 19.88
N GLN A 315 2.40 13.99 21.12
CA GLN A 315 1.42 13.02 21.57
C GLN A 315 0.33 13.06 20.50
N PRO A 316 0.06 11.96 19.77
CA PRO A 316 -0.82 11.97 18.59
C PRO A 316 -2.27 12.40 18.89
N GLY A 317 -2.57 12.75 20.14
CA GLY A 317 -3.92 12.92 20.68
C GLY A 317 -4.58 14.27 20.42
N ARG A 318 -3.90 15.29 19.87
CA ARG A 318 -4.54 16.59 19.60
C ARG A 318 -4.14 17.16 18.24
N PHE A 319 -4.50 16.46 17.17
CA PHE A 319 -4.56 17.08 15.84
C PHE A 319 -5.87 17.88 15.74
N VAL A 320 -5.82 19.12 16.22
CA VAL A 320 -6.88 20.11 16.02
C VAL A 320 -6.29 21.17 15.11
N LEU A 321 -6.95 21.46 14.00
CA LEU A 321 -6.49 22.51 13.09
C LEU A 321 -6.72 23.86 13.79
N GLU A 322 -5.64 24.57 14.15
CA GLU A 322 -5.67 25.78 14.98
C GLU A 322 -6.36 27.00 14.33
N ASN A 323 -6.82 26.90 13.07
CA ASN A 323 -7.51 27.98 12.37
C ASN A 323 -8.91 27.57 11.94
N GLN A 324 -9.90 28.41 12.24
CA GLN A 324 -11.32 28.23 11.88
C GLN A 324 -11.63 28.51 10.39
N SER A 325 -10.61 28.84 9.58
CA SER A 325 -10.75 29.39 8.23
C SER A 325 -10.77 28.35 7.10
N TYR A 326 -10.96 27.06 7.40
CA TYR A 326 -11.00 26.03 6.37
C TYR A 326 -12.43 25.82 5.88
N ASP A 327 -12.90 26.71 4.99
CA ASP A 327 -14.18 26.54 4.28
C ASP A 327 -14.25 25.18 3.56
N ILE A 328 -13.10 24.64 3.14
CA ILE A 328 -12.97 23.30 2.54
C ILE A 328 -13.36 22.15 3.49
N LEU A 329 -13.35 22.39 4.82
CA LEU A 329 -13.71 21.42 5.87
C LEU A 329 -15.09 21.69 6.48
N ARG A 330 -15.83 22.69 5.98
CA ARG A 330 -17.23 22.96 6.34
C ARG A 330 -18.16 22.45 5.23
N PRO A 331 -18.45 21.13 5.18
CA PRO A 331 -19.28 20.59 4.11
C PRO A 331 -20.70 21.18 4.18
N GLN A 332 -21.12 21.88 3.13
CA GLN A 332 -22.54 22.18 2.90
C GLN A 332 -23.33 20.93 2.49
N GLN A 333 -22.62 19.89 2.04
CA GLN A 333 -23.17 18.58 1.71
C GLN A 333 -22.27 17.46 2.24
N VAL A 334 -22.84 16.48 2.95
CA VAL A 334 -22.08 15.36 3.53
C VAL A 334 -22.76 14.02 3.27
N SER A 335 -21.96 12.99 2.93
CA SER A 335 -22.50 11.64 2.78
C SER A 335 -22.58 10.92 4.13
N ILE A 336 -23.61 10.11 4.32
CA ILE A 336 -23.78 9.37 5.59
C ILE A 336 -22.64 8.38 5.84
N SER A 337 -22.12 7.76 4.78
CA SER A 337 -20.91 6.92 4.85
C SER A 337 -19.67 7.71 5.32
N ALA A 338 -19.60 9.01 5.03
CA ALA A 338 -18.52 9.87 5.50
C ALA A 338 -18.68 10.19 7.00
N LEU A 339 -19.90 10.44 7.48
CA LEU A 339 -20.17 10.58 8.92
C LEU A 339 -19.85 9.29 9.70
N GLN A 340 -20.22 8.13 9.18
CA GLN A 340 -19.80 6.85 9.77
C GLN A 340 -18.28 6.69 9.78
N ARG A 341 -17.59 7.14 8.73
CA ARG A 341 -16.13 7.12 8.65
C ARG A 341 -15.49 8.01 9.71
N TYR A 342 -16.02 9.22 9.89
CA TYR A 342 -15.60 10.15 10.94
C TYR A 342 -15.76 9.51 12.32
N ASN A 343 -16.94 8.93 12.58
CA ASN A 343 -17.22 8.28 13.85
C ASN A 343 -16.37 7.05 14.11
N ARG A 344 -15.92 6.33 13.06
CA ARG A 344 -14.95 5.24 13.19
C ARG A 344 -13.56 5.75 13.55
N CYS A 345 -13.09 6.81 12.88
CA CYS A 345 -11.83 7.48 13.18
C CYS A 345 -11.81 8.89 12.52
N PRO A 346 -11.76 9.98 13.30
CA PRO A 346 -11.74 11.34 12.76
C PRO A 346 -10.56 11.64 11.84
N PHE A 347 -9.35 11.18 12.20
CA PHE A 347 -8.16 11.31 11.35
C PHE A 347 -8.37 10.64 9.99
N GLN A 348 -8.98 9.46 9.97
CA GLN A 348 -9.22 8.74 8.72
C GLN A 348 -10.21 9.48 7.82
N TYR A 349 -11.24 10.09 8.39
CA TYR A 349 -12.14 10.98 7.65
C TYR A 349 -11.38 12.18 7.07
N PHE A 350 -10.50 12.81 7.84
CA PHE A 350 -9.72 13.94 7.37
C PHE A 350 -8.84 13.57 6.18
N ILE A 351 -8.20 12.40 6.21
CA ILE A 351 -7.42 11.90 5.08
C ILE A 351 -8.30 11.61 3.85
N ASP A 352 -9.40 10.89 4.03
CA ASP A 352 -10.28 10.45 2.94
C ASP A 352 -11.06 11.61 2.30
N TYR A 353 -11.58 12.55 3.09
CA TYR A 353 -12.53 13.58 2.64
C TYR A 353 -11.98 15.00 2.76
N GLY A 354 -11.04 15.26 3.66
CA GLY A 354 -10.40 16.57 3.81
C GLY A 354 -9.25 16.75 2.83
N LEU A 355 -8.26 15.85 2.87
CA LEU A 355 -7.10 15.85 1.97
C LEU A 355 -7.36 15.10 0.66
N ASN A 356 -8.39 14.26 0.62
CA ASN A 356 -8.74 13.42 -0.53
C ASN A 356 -7.56 12.56 -1.02
N LEU A 357 -6.76 12.02 -0.10
CA LEU A 357 -5.63 11.17 -0.46
C LEU A 357 -6.13 9.91 -1.16
N GLN A 358 -5.58 9.64 -2.34
CA GLN A 358 -5.89 8.43 -3.10
C GLN A 358 -4.77 7.40 -2.88
N GLU A 359 -5.17 6.17 -2.64
CA GLU A 359 -4.23 5.05 -2.76
C GLU A 359 -3.83 4.86 -4.22
N ARG A 360 -2.63 4.33 -4.44
CA ARG A 360 -2.23 3.94 -5.79
C ARG A 360 -3.12 2.79 -6.24
N ASP A 361 -3.89 3.01 -7.31
CA ASP A 361 -4.66 1.95 -7.92
C ASP A 361 -3.73 0.84 -8.43
N ILE A 362 -3.99 -0.38 -7.97
CA ILE A 362 -3.30 -1.58 -8.42
C ILE A 362 -4.34 -2.51 -9.00
N ALA A 363 -4.13 -2.99 -10.23
CA ALA A 363 -5.01 -3.94 -10.90
C ALA A 363 -5.00 -5.31 -10.19
N LYS A 364 -5.68 -5.41 -9.04
CA LYS A 364 -5.74 -6.53 -8.12
C LYS A 364 -7.15 -6.64 -7.57
N ASP A 365 -7.45 -7.81 -7.02
CA ASP A 365 -8.71 -8.02 -6.31
C ASP A 365 -8.84 -7.09 -5.10
N ASN A 366 -9.94 -6.34 -5.04
CA ASN A 366 -10.23 -5.43 -3.95
C ASN A 366 -11.58 -5.78 -3.29
N PRO A 367 -11.61 -6.01 -1.97
CA PRO A 367 -12.85 -6.31 -1.28
C PRO A 367 -13.98 -5.28 -1.43
N ARG A 368 -13.64 -4.00 -1.58
CA ARG A 368 -14.61 -2.91 -1.78
C ARG A 368 -15.25 -3.01 -3.16
N GLU A 369 -14.44 -3.19 -4.20
CA GLU A 369 -14.89 -3.31 -5.59
C GLU A 369 -15.77 -4.53 -5.80
N GLN A 370 -15.46 -5.68 -5.18
CA GLN A 370 -16.36 -6.84 -5.18
C GLN A 370 -17.76 -6.50 -4.65
N GLY A 371 -17.84 -5.69 -3.59
CA GLY A 371 -19.12 -5.26 -3.02
C GLY A 371 -19.93 -4.45 -4.02
N SER A 372 -19.31 -3.43 -4.62
CA SER A 372 -19.92 -2.61 -5.67
C SER A 372 -20.29 -3.42 -6.91
N PHE A 373 -19.47 -4.40 -7.29
CA PHE A 373 -19.76 -5.30 -8.41
C PHE A 373 -21.02 -6.14 -8.14
N VAL A 374 -21.14 -6.70 -6.92
CA VAL A 374 -22.33 -7.47 -6.53
C VAL A 374 -23.56 -6.57 -6.44
N HIS A 375 -23.46 -5.37 -5.86
CA HIS A 375 -24.56 -4.40 -5.85
C HIS A 375 -25.09 -4.13 -7.27
N ARG A 376 -24.17 -3.90 -8.21
CA ARG A 376 -24.52 -3.69 -9.61
C ARG A 376 -25.21 -4.89 -10.27
N LEU A 377 -24.75 -6.12 -9.98
CA LEU A 377 -25.42 -7.35 -10.43
C LEU A 377 -26.85 -7.46 -9.88
N LEU A 378 -27.03 -7.16 -8.59
CA LEU A 378 -28.33 -7.22 -7.92
C LEU A 378 -29.29 -6.19 -8.52
N GLU A 379 -28.80 -4.96 -8.73
CA GLU A 379 -29.56 -3.87 -9.35
C GLU A 379 -30.06 -4.27 -10.74
N LEU A 380 -29.19 -4.76 -11.64
CA LEU A 380 -29.58 -5.16 -12.99
C LEU A 380 -30.64 -6.27 -13.00
N ALA A 381 -30.49 -7.27 -12.13
CA ALA A 381 -31.47 -8.33 -12.01
C ALA A 381 -32.82 -7.84 -11.46
N LEU A 382 -32.81 -6.92 -10.48
CA LEU A 382 -34.03 -6.36 -9.91
C LEU A 382 -34.74 -5.37 -10.85
N LEU A 383 -33.97 -4.66 -11.69
CA LEU A 383 -34.53 -3.83 -12.77
C LEU A 383 -35.27 -4.67 -13.80
N ASP A 384 -34.75 -5.85 -14.15
CA ASP A 384 -35.46 -6.79 -15.01
C ASP A 384 -36.80 -7.23 -14.39
N LEU A 385 -36.81 -7.61 -13.10
CA LEU A 385 -38.05 -7.91 -12.38
C LEU A 385 -39.02 -6.70 -12.37
N GLN A 386 -38.52 -5.50 -12.11
CA GLN A 386 -39.34 -4.29 -12.09
C GLN A 386 -39.98 -4.02 -13.46
N ALA A 387 -39.26 -4.25 -14.56
CA ALA A 387 -39.78 -4.13 -15.91
C ALA A 387 -40.90 -5.15 -16.19
N GLN A 388 -40.75 -6.40 -15.75
CA GLN A 388 -41.79 -7.43 -15.87
C GLN A 388 -43.05 -7.08 -15.05
N LEU A 389 -42.89 -6.42 -13.90
CA LEU A 389 -43.99 -5.99 -13.03
C LEU A 389 -44.72 -4.72 -13.50
N ALA A 390 -44.06 -3.86 -14.28
CA ALA A 390 -44.57 -2.52 -14.65
C ALA A 390 -45.91 -2.55 -15.42
N GLY A 391 -46.19 -3.63 -16.16
CA GLY A 391 -47.44 -3.84 -16.92
C GLY A 391 -48.43 -4.83 -16.29
N ALA A 392 -48.09 -5.45 -15.15
CA ALA A 392 -48.86 -6.53 -14.57
C ALA A 392 -49.97 -6.05 -13.64
N LYS A 393 -51.14 -6.70 -13.71
CA LYS A 393 -52.21 -6.52 -12.72
C LYS A 393 -51.71 -6.97 -11.35
N ALA A 394 -52.20 -6.35 -10.28
CA ALA A 394 -51.80 -6.68 -8.90
C ALA A 394 -51.93 -8.18 -8.59
N ALA A 395 -52.96 -8.85 -9.12
CA ALA A 395 -53.19 -10.28 -8.95
C ALA A 395 -52.11 -11.17 -9.61
N ASP A 396 -51.47 -10.71 -10.69
CA ASP A 396 -50.48 -11.49 -11.44
C ASP A 396 -49.05 -11.30 -10.91
N ARG A 397 -48.80 -10.25 -10.11
CA ARG A 397 -47.45 -9.90 -9.62
C ARG A 397 -46.81 -11.01 -8.80
N SER A 398 -47.60 -11.74 -8.02
CA SER A 398 -47.10 -12.87 -7.23
C SER A 398 -46.65 -14.03 -8.13
N ARG A 399 -47.38 -14.32 -9.20
CA ARG A 399 -46.98 -15.35 -10.17
C ARG A 399 -45.70 -14.96 -10.90
N ILE A 400 -45.63 -13.72 -11.38
CA ILE A 400 -44.45 -13.18 -12.09
C ILE A 400 -43.21 -13.26 -11.21
N LEU A 401 -43.32 -12.93 -9.92
CA LEU A 401 -42.21 -13.04 -8.98
C LEU A 401 -41.71 -14.48 -8.85
N GLU A 402 -42.60 -15.47 -8.71
CA GLU A 402 -42.19 -16.88 -8.60
C GLU A 402 -41.61 -17.41 -9.92
N GLU A 403 -42.16 -17.02 -11.07
CA GLU A 403 -41.64 -17.36 -12.40
C GLU A 403 -40.23 -16.79 -12.61
N TRP A 404 -40.03 -15.50 -12.28
CA TRP A 404 -38.72 -14.84 -12.33
C TRP A 404 -37.72 -15.53 -11.40
N ARG A 405 -38.11 -15.85 -10.17
CA ARG A 405 -37.27 -16.60 -9.21
C ARG A 405 -36.83 -17.96 -9.72
N GLY A 406 -37.71 -18.67 -10.42
CA GLY A 406 -37.40 -19.96 -11.05
C GLY A 406 -36.32 -19.88 -12.13
N GLN A 407 -36.04 -18.69 -12.65
CA GLN A 407 -35.01 -18.44 -13.66
C GLN A 407 -33.66 -18.00 -13.07
N ILE A 408 -33.62 -17.61 -11.79
CA ILE A 408 -32.40 -17.05 -11.18
C ILE A 408 -31.40 -18.18 -10.89
N ASP A 409 -30.36 -18.22 -11.70
CA ASP A 409 -29.16 -19.02 -11.47
C ASP A 409 -27.90 -18.27 -11.95
N VAL A 410 -26.76 -18.96 -11.88
CA VAL A 410 -25.47 -18.39 -12.33
C VAL A 410 -25.46 -18.15 -13.85
N ALA A 411 -26.21 -18.92 -14.64
CA ALA A 411 -26.29 -18.73 -16.08
C ALA A 411 -27.09 -17.47 -16.42
N TYR A 412 -28.19 -17.22 -15.71
CA TYR A 412 -28.98 -16.00 -15.80
C TYR A 412 -28.13 -14.76 -15.49
N LEU A 413 -27.36 -14.78 -14.39
CA LEU A 413 -26.50 -13.64 -14.05
C LEU A 413 -25.26 -13.48 -14.95
N ARG A 414 -24.88 -14.50 -15.74
CA ARG A 414 -23.73 -14.40 -16.65
C ARG A 414 -23.88 -13.25 -17.65
N GLY A 415 -25.08 -13.06 -18.18
CA GLY A 415 -25.37 -11.98 -19.13
C GLY A 415 -25.10 -10.60 -18.52
N TYR A 416 -25.53 -10.39 -17.27
CA TYR A 416 -25.26 -9.15 -16.54
C TYR A 416 -23.79 -9.04 -16.11
N TYR A 417 -23.15 -10.15 -15.73
CA TYR A 417 -21.73 -10.16 -15.36
C TYR A 417 -20.85 -9.60 -16.47
N ASP A 418 -21.05 -10.06 -17.70
CA ASP A 418 -20.28 -9.61 -18.85
C ASP A 418 -20.52 -8.12 -19.15
N GLN A 419 -21.71 -7.60 -18.86
CA GLN A 419 -22.00 -6.16 -18.92
C GLN A 419 -21.25 -5.37 -17.84
N VAL A 420 -21.30 -5.81 -16.58
CA VAL A 420 -20.67 -5.10 -15.44
C VAL A 420 -19.15 -5.04 -15.59
N VAL A 421 -18.51 -6.09 -16.11
CA VAL A 421 -17.06 -6.11 -16.36
C VAL A 421 -16.59 -5.01 -17.33
N GLN A 422 -17.47 -4.54 -18.23
CA GLN A 422 -17.17 -3.46 -19.17
C GLN A 422 -17.34 -2.06 -18.56
N GLU A 423 -17.89 -1.97 -17.35
CA GLU A 423 -18.02 -0.72 -16.60
C GLU A 423 -16.66 -0.31 -15.99
N ALA A 424 -16.49 1.00 -15.77
CA ALA A 424 -15.25 1.55 -15.24
C ALA A 424 -14.97 1.00 -13.82
N GLY A 425 -13.73 0.58 -13.58
CA GLY A 425 -13.31 0.04 -12.27
C GLY A 425 -13.46 -1.48 -12.10
N PHE A 426 -14.14 -2.19 -13.02
CA PHE A 426 -14.38 -3.64 -12.87
C PHE A 426 -13.63 -4.54 -13.87
N PHE A 427 -12.77 -3.96 -14.71
CA PHE A 427 -12.08 -4.67 -15.78
C PHE A 427 -11.22 -5.86 -15.31
N VAL A 428 -10.70 -5.80 -14.08
CA VAL A 428 -9.88 -6.88 -13.49
C VAL A 428 -10.69 -8.17 -13.42
N TYR A 429 -12.00 -8.09 -13.14
CA TYR A 429 -12.89 -9.24 -13.04
C TYR A 429 -13.18 -9.89 -14.41
N GLY A 430 -12.94 -9.19 -15.52
CA GLY A 430 -13.03 -9.75 -16.87
C GLY A 430 -11.88 -10.66 -17.28
N ARG A 431 -10.79 -10.71 -16.51
CA ARG A 431 -9.68 -11.62 -16.81
C ARG A 431 -10.12 -13.07 -16.60
N PRO A 432 -9.74 -14.01 -17.47
CA PRO A 432 -10.18 -15.41 -17.37
C PRO A 432 -9.95 -16.02 -15.98
N GLU A 433 -8.82 -15.72 -15.35
CA GLU A 433 -8.46 -16.23 -14.02
C GLU A 433 -9.36 -15.65 -12.91
N MET A 434 -9.72 -14.37 -13.03
CA MET A 434 -10.55 -13.67 -12.06
C MET A 434 -12.03 -14.04 -12.22
N SER A 435 -12.50 -14.11 -13.46
CA SER A 435 -13.87 -14.48 -13.79
C SER A 435 -14.21 -15.89 -13.33
N GLY A 436 -13.33 -16.87 -13.63
CA GLY A 436 -13.56 -18.27 -13.27
C GLY A 436 -13.44 -18.60 -11.78
N MET A 437 -12.92 -17.69 -10.95
CA MET A 437 -12.76 -17.92 -9.50
C MET A 437 -13.56 -16.95 -8.64
N ILE A 438 -13.29 -15.65 -8.77
CA ILE A 438 -13.93 -14.61 -7.95
C ILE A 438 -15.26 -14.22 -8.60
N GLY A 439 -15.30 -14.13 -9.93
CA GLY A 439 -16.53 -13.86 -10.68
C GLY A 439 -17.64 -14.86 -10.39
N GLU A 440 -17.36 -16.16 -10.53
CA GLU A 440 -18.30 -17.24 -10.18
C GLU A 440 -18.85 -17.10 -8.76
N ARG A 441 -17.96 -16.81 -7.79
CA ARG A 441 -18.38 -16.61 -6.40
C ARG A 441 -19.27 -15.38 -6.26
N MET A 442 -18.95 -14.26 -6.90
CA MET A 442 -19.80 -13.06 -6.87
C MET A 442 -21.18 -13.30 -7.49
N MET A 443 -21.26 -14.04 -8.60
CA MET A 443 -22.55 -14.40 -9.21
C MET A 443 -23.35 -15.35 -8.33
N GLN A 444 -22.74 -16.42 -7.83
CA GLN A 444 -23.42 -17.34 -6.90
C GLN A 444 -23.92 -16.59 -5.67
N HIS A 445 -23.13 -15.64 -5.19
CA HIS A 445 -23.48 -14.79 -4.09
C HIS A 445 -24.70 -13.89 -4.40
N ALA A 446 -24.69 -13.26 -5.57
CA ALA A 446 -25.81 -12.45 -6.05
C ALA A 446 -27.08 -13.29 -6.24
N VAL A 447 -26.99 -14.49 -6.82
CA VAL A 447 -28.12 -15.45 -6.93
C VAL A 447 -28.74 -15.72 -5.56
N ASN A 448 -27.92 -16.09 -4.58
CA ASN A 448 -28.39 -16.40 -3.24
C ASN A 448 -29.09 -15.18 -2.60
N THR A 449 -28.52 -13.99 -2.78
CA THR A 449 -29.09 -12.74 -2.25
C THR A 449 -30.40 -12.37 -2.95
N LEU A 450 -30.52 -12.55 -4.27
CA LEU A 450 -31.76 -12.31 -5.01
C LEU A 450 -32.85 -13.27 -4.56
N LEU A 451 -32.55 -14.57 -4.54
CA LEU A 451 -33.49 -15.59 -4.08
C LEU A 451 -33.93 -15.31 -2.63
N PHE A 452 -32.99 -14.99 -1.75
CA PHE A 452 -33.25 -14.68 -0.34
C PHE A 452 -34.09 -13.40 -0.15
N SER A 453 -33.71 -12.31 -0.82
CA SER A 453 -34.39 -11.02 -0.69
C SER A 453 -35.78 -11.00 -1.35
N THR A 454 -36.11 -12.02 -2.13
CA THR A 454 -37.40 -12.18 -2.81
C THR A 454 -38.23 -13.37 -2.29
N SER A 455 -37.70 -14.20 -1.39
CA SER A 455 -38.33 -15.44 -0.91
C SER A 455 -39.39 -15.27 0.18
N SER A 456 -40.12 -14.16 0.18
CA SER A 456 -41.31 -13.96 1.03
C SER A 456 -41.04 -13.97 2.54
N LEU A 457 -40.73 -12.80 3.09
CA LEU A 457 -41.03 -12.44 4.49
C LEU A 457 -42.56 -12.24 4.63
N ASP A 458 -43.34 -13.27 4.30
CA ASP A 458 -44.81 -13.23 4.22
C ASP A 458 -45.42 -13.32 5.64
N ASP A 459 -45.88 -12.18 6.13
CA ASP A 459 -46.83 -12.01 7.23
C ASP A 459 -48.26 -11.72 6.72
N GLY A 460 -48.49 -11.87 5.42
CA GLY A 460 -49.76 -11.61 4.75
C GLY A 460 -49.69 -10.49 3.71
N ASN A 461 -48.67 -9.62 3.75
CA ASN A 461 -48.49 -8.52 2.80
C ASN A 461 -47.18 -8.67 1.99
N ARG A 462 -47.31 -8.77 0.66
CA ARG A 462 -46.17 -8.87 -0.27
C ARG A 462 -45.61 -7.49 -0.61
N PHE A 463 -44.29 -7.40 -0.67
CA PHE A 463 -43.54 -6.20 -1.06
C PHE A 463 -42.84 -6.45 -2.41
N TYR A 464 -42.80 -5.43 -3.26
CA TYR A 464 -42.20 -5.50 -4.59
C TYR A 464 -41.19 -4.36 -4.80
N PRO A 465 -40.07 -4.59 -5.51
CA PRO A 465 -39.10 -3.55 -5.81
C PRO A 465 -39.75 -2.33 -6.45
N TYR A 466 -39.47 -1.16 -5.88
CA TYR A 466 -40.00 0.12 -6.33
C TYR A 466 -38.89 1.10 -6.70
N ALA A 467 -37.86 1.20 -5.86
CA ALA A 467 -36.69 2.02 -6.11
C ALA A 467 -35.42 1.21 -5.83
N LEU A 468 -34.44 1.34 -6.72
CA LEU A 468 -33.14 0.67 -6.67
C LEU A 468 -32.07 1.75 -6.82
N GLU A 469 -30.97 1.62 -6.07
CA GLU A 469 -29.87 2.59 -6.06
C GLU A 469 -30.39 4.04 -5.99
N TRP A 470 -31.35 4.28 -5.09
CA TRP A 470 -32.06 5.55 -5.00
C TRP A 470 -31.16 6.61 -4.37
N LYS A 471 -30.64 7.48 -5.22
CA LYS A 471 -29.73 8.57 -4.83
C LYS A 471 -30.50 9.70 -4.15
N PHE A 472 -29.90 10.34 -3.15
CA PHE A 472 -30.42 11.60 -2.61
C PHE A 472 -29.27 12.59 -2.37
N PRO A 473 -29.51 13.91 -2.51
CA PRO A 473 -30.76 14.51 -3.01
C PRO A 473 -31.03 14.15 -4.48
N GLN A 474 -32.31 14.15 -4.87
CA GLN A 474 -32.72 13.94 -6.26
C GLN A 474 -32.43 15.19 -7.10
N GLU A 475 -32.23 15.03 -8.41
CA GLU A 475 -32.06 16.18 -9.29
C GLU A 475 -33.34 17.03 -9.29
N ASN A 476 -33.19 18.34 -9.05
CA ASN A 476 -34.29 19.30 -8.93
C ASN A 476 -35.28 19.03 -7.78
N ASP A 477 -34.84 18.34 -6.73
CA ASP A 477 -35.61 18.23 -5.48
C ASP A 477 -35.84 19.63 -4.87
N PRO A 478 -37.10 20.10 -4.75
CA PRO A 478 -37.37 21.42 -4.20
C PRO A 478 -37.16 21.50 -2.68
N ASP A 479 -37.12 20.37 -1.97
CA ASP A 479 -36.91 20.32 -0.52
C ASP A 479 -36.01 19.14 -0.12
N PRO A 480 -34.71 19.19 -0.48
CA PRO A 480 -33.77 18.12 -0.18
C PRO A 480 -33.56 17.99 1.33
N PHE A 481 -33.47 16.75 1.82
CA PHE A 481 -33.28 16.50 3.25
C PHE A 481 -31.98 17.11 3.77
N ALA A 482 -32.11 18.01 4.75
CA ALA A 482 -31.01 18.74 5.37
C ALA A 482 -31.09 18.63 6.90
N LEU A 483 -29.93 18.57 7.54
CA LEU A 483 -29.81 18.77 8.98
C LEU A 483 -29.58 20.25 9.27
N ASN A 484 -30.16 20.76 10.35
CA ASN A 484 -29.88 22.10 10.83
C ASN A 484 -28.77 22.02 11.89
N VAL A 485 -27.57 22.45 11.55
CA VAL A 485 -26.40 22.41 12.45
C VAL A 485 -25.88 23.83 12.58
N ASP A 486 -25.84 24.34 13.81
CA ASP A 486 -25.36 25.70 14.12
C ASP A 486 -26.03 26.78 13.24
N GLU A 487 -27.36 26.73 13.11
CA GLU A 487 -28.20 27.62 12.27
C GLU A 487 -28.00 27.54 10.76
N GLU A 488 -27.18 26.59 10.28
CA GLU A 488 -26.96 26.34 8.86
C GLU A 488 -27.54 25.00 8.42
N LYS A 489 -28.12 24.97 7.20
CA LYS A 489 -28.58 23.74 6.55
C LYS A 489 -27.40 22.97 5.95
N VAL A 490 -27.22 21.73 6.38
CA VAL A 490 -26.26 20.78 5.81
C VAL A 490 -27.02 19.69 5.06
N LEU A 491 -26.84 19.64 3.74
CA LEU A 491 -27.50 18.65 2.89
C LEU A 491 -26.90 17.26 3.13
N LEU A 492 -27.77 16.28 3.36
CA LEU A 492 -27.32 14.89 3.39
C LEU A 492 -27.36 14.31 1.98
N ARG A 493 -26.33 13.51 1.67
CA ARG A 493 -26.31 12.71 0.44
C ARG A 493 -26.08 11.23 0.71
N GLY A 494 -26.54 10.41 -0.21
CA GLY A 494 -26.36 8.97 -0.12
C GLY A 494 -27.05 8.22 -1.24
N LEU A 495 -27.05 6.91 -1.09
CA LEU A 495 -27.56 5.94 -2.04
C LEU A 495 -28.29 4.87 -1.23
N ILE A 496 -29.61 4.76 -1.40
CA ILE A 496 -30.41 3.72 -0.76
C ILE A 496 -30.44 2.53 -1.73
N ASP A 497 -29.81 1.41 -1.36
CA ASP A 497 -29.65 0.26 -2.26
C ASP A 497 -30.98 -0.24 -2.83
N ARG A 498 -32.01 -0.45 -1.98
CA ARG A 498 -33.32 -0.93 -2.43
C ARG A 498 -34.47 -0.53 -1.49
N VAL A 499 -35.60 -0.13 -2.10
CA VAL A 499 -36.88 0.10 -1.44
C VAL A 499 -37.97 -0.72 -2.12
N ASP A 500 -38.68 -1.51 -1.31
CA ASP A 500 -39.85 -2.26 -1.77
C ASP A 500 -41.14 -1.66 -1.21
N LEU A 501 -42.21 -1.70 -2.00
CA LEU A 501 -43.55 -1.23 -1.61
C LEU A 501 -44.57 -2.36 -1.61
N GLU A 502 -45.54 -2.24 -0.71
CA GLU A 502 -46.77 -3.02 -0.72
C GLU A 502 -47.71 -2.59 -1.87
N PRO A 503 -48.56 -3.48 -2.44
CA PRO A 503 -49.54 -3.16 -3.49
C PRO A 503 -50.41 -1.92 -3.26
N HIS A 504 -50.78 -1.60 -2.01
CA HIS A 504 -51.57 -0.40 -1.67
C HIS A 504 -50.70 0.84 -1.35
N ARG A 505 -49.38 0.73 -1.46
CA ARG A 505 -48.34 1.77 -1.30
C ARG A 505 -48.35 2.53 0.04
N GLN A 506 -48.98 1.97 1.07
CA GLN A 506 -49.01 2.57 2.41
C GLN A 506 -47.77 2.20 3.25
N LYS A 507 -47.12 1.08 2.91
CA LYS A 507 -45.96 0.56 3.63
C LYS A 507 -44.77 0.32 2.72
N TYR A 508 -43.57 0.50 3.26
CA TYR A 508 -42.31 0.23 2.56
C TYR A 508 -41.30 -0.55 3.41
N ARG A 509 -40.42 -1.30 2.74
CA ARG A 509 -39.26 -1.98 3.34
C ARG A 509 -37.98 -1.44 2.72
N LEU A 510 -37.02 -1.11 3.58
CA LEU A 510 -35.68 -0.69 3.16
C LEU A 510 -34.69 -1.85 3.27
N TYR A 511 -33.84 -1.99 2.27
CA TYR A 511 -32.79 -2.99 2.22
C TYR A 511 -31.45 -2.29 1.98
N ASP A 512 -30.44 -2.68 2.76
CA ASP A 512 -29.03 -2.29 2.57
C ASP A 512 -28.20 -3.59 2.53
N PHE A 513 -27.42 -3.75 1.47
CA PHE A 513 -26.65 -4.95 1.19
C PHE A 513 -25.25 -4.80 1.78
N LYS A 514 -24.87 -5.69 2.71
CA LYS A 514 -23.58 -5.65 3.41
C LYS A 514 -22.79 -6.93 3.20
N ARG A 515 -21.47 -6.76 3.10
CA ARG A 515 -20.55 -7.88 2.85
C ARG A 515 -20.20 -8.76 4.06
N SER A 516 -20.23 -8.25 5.29
CA SER A 516 -19.71 -8.99 6.46
C SER A 516 -20.79 -9.27 7.51
N GLU A 517 -20.80 -10.49 8.05
CA GLU A 517 -21.73 -10.99 9.09
C GLU A 517 -21.62 -10.34 10.48
N ARG A 518 -20.98 -9.17 10.62
CA ARG A 518 -20.59 -8.67 11.95
C ARG A 518 -21.75 -8.44 12.92
N SER A 519 -23.00 -8.38 12.45
CA SER A 519 -24.18 -8.72 13.24
C SER A 519 -25.43 -8.69 12.37
N ASN A 520 -26.31 -9.69 12.47
CA ASN A 520 -27.65 -9.69 11.81
C ASN A 520 -28.64 -8.67 12.44
N LYS A 521 -28.13 -7.62 13.10
CA LYS A 521 -28.87 -6.55 13.78
C LYS A 521 -28.12 -5.24 13.56
N ILE A 522 -28.85 -4.12 13.60
CA ILE A 522 -28.21 -2.82 13.88
C ILE A 522 -27.44 -3.00 15.18
N ASN A 523 -26.13 -2.78 15.13
CA ASN A 523 -25.33 -2.87 16.33
C ASN A 523 -25.66 -1.64 17.18
N LEU A 524 -26.33 -1.84 18.31
CA LEU A 524 -26.70 -0.75 19.21
C LEU A 524 -25.47 0.00 19.74
N VAL A 525 -24.33 -0.69 19.91
CA VAL A 525 -23.03 -0.06 20.20
C VAL A 525 -22.62 0.85 19.05
N GLY A 526 -22.81 0.38 17.81
CA GLY A 526 -22.54 1.15 16.59
C GLY A 526 -23.46 2.34 16.39
N LEU A 527 -24.71 2.25 16.83
CA LEU A 527 -25.64 3.38 16.85
C LEU A 527 -25.19 4.42 17.89
N ILE A 528 -24.79 3.98 19.09
CA ILE A 528 -24.35 4.82 20.22
C ILE A 528 -23.07 5.62 19.91
N ASP A 529 -22.14 5.04 19.18
CA ASP A 529 -20.91 5.73 18.78
C ASP A 529 -20.94 6.30 17.35
N GLY A 530 -22.10 6.25 16.69
CA GLY A 530 -22.34 6.90 15.40
C GLY A 530 -21.78 6.18 14.18
N THR A 531 -21.27 4.96 14.32
CA THR A 531 -20.69 4.17 13.22
C THR A 531 -21.69 3.35 12.43
N ASP A 532 -22.91 3.11 12.94
CA ASP A 532 -24.01 2.37 12.29
C ASP A 532 -25.30 3.21 12.19
N ILE A 533 -25.17 4.46 11.69
CA ILE A 533 -26.27 5.43 11.53
C ILE A 533 -26.92 5.43 10.13
N GLN A 534 -26.35 4.69 9.16
CA GLN A 534 -26.76 4.74 7.75
C GLN A 534 -28.24 4.39 7.54
N LEU A 535 -28.66 3.21 8.02
CA LEU A 535 -30.01 2.71 7.77
C LEU A 535 -31.12 3.54 8.47
N PRO A 536 -30.97 3.97 9.75
CA PRO A 536 -31.92 4.89 10.37
C PRO A 536 -32.04 6.25 9.65
N ILE A 537 -30.94 6.80 9.13
CA ILE A 537 -31.00 8.07 8.39
C ILE A 537 -31.63 7.86 7.01
N TYR A 538 -31.29 6.79 6.28
CA TYR A 538 -31.96 6.44 5.01
C TYR A 538 -33.46 6.35 5.16
N ARG A 539 -33.94 5.78 6.27
CA ARG A 539 -35.36 5.77 6.58
C ARG A 539 -35.94 7.18 6.70
N LYS A 540 -35.32 8.06 7.48
CA LYS A 540 -35.81 9.44 7.63
C LYS A 540 -35.83 10.18 6.31
N VAL A 541 -34.78 10.04 5.49
CA VAL A 541 -34.68 10.65 4.17
C VAL A 541 -35.82 10.15 3.26
N TRP A 542 -36.08 8.84 3.25
CA TRP A 542 -37.18 8.28 2.46
C TRP A 542 -38.56 8.77 2.94
N GLN A 543 -38.78 8.85 4.26
CA GLN A 543 -40.00 9.40 4.85
C GLN A 543 -40.19 10.88 4.52
N HIS A 544 -39.11 11.66 4.49
CA HIS A 544 -39.15 13.07 4.09
C HIS A 544 -39.60 13.23 2.64
N ALA A 545 -39.04 12.42 1.74
CA ALA A 545 -39.42 12.42 0.32
C ALA A 545 -40.81 11.82 0.07
N HIS A 546 -41.30 10.93 0.94
CA HIS A 546 -42.59 10.24 0.81
C HIS A 546 -43.38 10.23 2.15
N PRO A 547 -43.89 11.38 2.62
CA PRO A 547 -44.52 11.53 3.95
C PRO A 547 -45.75 10.64 4.17
N GLN A 548 -46.42 10.25 3.08
CA GLN A 548 -47.60 9.40 3.09
C GLN A 548 -47.30 7.91 3.35
N MET A 549 -46.03 7.49 3.33
CA MET A 549 -45.64 6.08 3.45
C MET A 549 -45.11 5.76 4.86
N GLN A 550 -45.53 4.63 5.42
CA GLN A 550 -45.07 4.13 6.72
C GLN A 550 -43.99 3.06 6.56
N VAL A 551 -43.01 3.06 7.45
CA VAL A 551 -41.99 2.01 7.48
C VAL A 551 -42.61 0.71 7.98
N ASP A 552 -42.38 -0.38 7.28
CA ASP A 552 -42.66 -1.73 7.77
C ASP A 552 -41.41 -2.33 8.42
N ALA A 553 -40.30 -2.34 7.69
CA ALA A 553 -39.03 -2.85 8.19
C ALA A 553 -37.82 -2.16 7.56
N SER A 554 -36.69 -2.19 8.28
CA SER A 554 -35.38 -1.79 7.75
C SER A 554 -34.41 -2.96 7.94
N LEU A 555 -33.90 -3.48 6.81
CA LEU A 555 -33.23 -4.78 6.74
C LEU A 555 -31.79 -4.61 6.25
N LEU A 556 -30.88 -5.29 6.94
CA LEU A 556 -29.50 -5.49 6.49
C LEU A 556 -29.43 -6.89 5.91
N LEU A 557 -29.11 -6.98 4.62
CA LEU A 557 -28.92 -8.25 3.93
C LEU A 557 -27.43 -8.55 3.86
N PHE A 558 -27.03 -9.74 4.31
CA PHE A 558 -25.63 -10.09 4.40
C PHE A 558 -25.20 -11.00 3.28
N PHE A 559 -23.97 -10.76 2.83
CA PHE A 559 -23.29 -11.62 1.91
C PHE A 559 -22.54 -12.72 2.68
N GLU A 560 -23.19 -13.87 2.91
CA GLU A 560 -22.51 -15.02 3.48
C GLU A 560 -21.46 -15.53 2.48
N ASN A 561 -20.21 -15.56 2.93
CA ASN A 561 -19.11 -16.15 2.20
C ASN A 561 -18.61 -17.29 3.09
N ASN A 562 -19.38 -18.39 3.14
CA ASN A 562 -18.92 -19.61 3.80
C ASN A 562 -17.74 -20.18 3.01
N ALA A 563 -16.56 -19.64 3.33
CA ALA A 563 -15.29 -20.25 3.04
C ALA A 563 -15.09 -21.44 3.98
N GLU A 564 -16.02 -22.39 4.00
CA GLU A 564 -15.72 -23.70 4.59
C GLU A 564 -14.72 -24.40 3.68
N ASN A 565 -13.45 -24.34 4.09
CA ASN A 565 -12.37 -25.23 3.70
C ASN A 565 -12.38 -25.69 2.22
N ASN A 566 -11.65 -24.96 1.38
CA ASN A 566 -11.20 -25.36 0.04
C ASN A 566 -10.53 -26.76 -0.05
N LYS A 567 -10.37 -27.49 1.05
CA LYS A 567 -9.79 -28.84 1.09
C LYS A 567 -10.78 -29.97 0.86
N LYS A 568 -12.11 -29.76 1.01
CA LYS A 568 -13.09 -30.85 0.78
C LYS A 568 -14.42 -30.29 0.28
N ARG A 569 -14.63 -30.39 -1.04
CA ARG A 569 -15.92 -30.42 -1.79
C ARG A 569 -15.94 -29.41 -2.94
N LEU A 570 -15.79 -29.92 -4.16
CA LEU A 570 -15.96 -29.23 -5.45
C LEU A 570 -17.43 -29.23 -5.93
N SER A 571 -18.37 -29.60 -5.06
CA SER A 571 -19.78 -29.77 -5.42
C SER A 571 -20.67 -29.59 -4.19
N HIS A 572 -20.91 -28.35 -3.80
CA HIS A 572 -22.13 -28.02 -3.06
C HIS A 572 -22.78 -26.80 -3.70
N VAL A 573 -23.97 -27.03 -4.22
CA VAL A 573 -24.98 -26.01 -4.42
C VAL A 573 -25.15 -25.31 -3.08
N TYR A 574 -24.88 -24.01 -3.06
CA TYR A 574 -25.21 -23.13 -1.95
C TYR A 574 -26.74 -23.04 -1.84
N GLN A 575 -27.36 -23.98 -1.15
CA GLN A 575 -28.77 -23.84 -0.76
C GLN A 575 -28.83 -22.94 0.46
N ALA A 576 -29.61 -21.87 0.37
CA ALA A 576 -29.92 -21.01 1.51
C ALA A 576 -30.47 -21.88 2.65
N GLU A 577 -29.85 -21.81 3.83
CA GLU A 577 -30.38 -22.50 5.01
C GLU A 577 -31.77 -21.92 5.33
N GLU A 578 -32.82 -22.75 5.31
CA GLU A 578 -34.17 -22.40 5.79
C GLU A 578 -34.13 -21.71 7.17
N GLN A 579 -33.12 -22.03 7.98
CA GLN A 579 -32.87 -21.42 9.28
C GLN A 579 -32.59 -19.91 9.22
N TYR A 580 -31.90 -19.42 8.19
CA TYR A 580 -31.62 -17.98 8.02
C TYR A 580 -32.89 -17.21 7.66
N LEU A 581 -33.71 -17.77 6.75
CA LEU A 581 -35.02 -17.23 6.39
C LEU A 581 -35.95 -17.13 7.61
N GLN A 582 -36.00 -18.18 8.43
CA GLN A 582 -36.77 -18.16 9.68
C GLN A 582 -36.26 -17.08 10.65
N LYS A 583 -34.92 -16.90 10.77
CA LYS A 583 -34.34 -15.84 11.62
C LYS A 583 -34.74 -14.44 11.16
N LEU A 584 -34.73 -14.16 9.86
CA LEU A 584 -35.15 -12.86 9.33
C LEU A 584 -36.66 -12.65 9.37
N GLY A 585 -37.46 -13.66 9.05
CA GLY A 585 -38.92 -13.60 9.23
C GLY A 585 -39.32 -13.28 10.67
N ASN A 586 -38.67 -13.93 11.64
CA ASN A 586 -38.86 -13.63 13.06
C ASN A 586 -38.40 -12.23 13.46
N ARG A 587 -37.44 -11.63 12.74
CA ARG A 587 -36.96 -10.27 13.01
C ARG A 587 -37.97 -9.23 12.56
N VAL A 588 -38.48 -9.34 11.33
CA VAL A 588 -39.52 -8.43 10.81
C VAL A 588 -40.71 -8.39 11.76
N LYS A 589 -41.20 -9.55 12.19
CA LYS A 589 -42.33 -9.68 13.13
C LYS A 589 -42.09 -9.05 14.52
N LYS A 590 -40.84 -8.87 14.94
CA LYS A 590 -40.47 -8.32 16.26
C LYS A 590 -40.10 -6.84 16.22
N GLN A 591 -39.97 -6.25 15.03
CA GLN A 591 -39.53 -4.87 14.88
C GLN A 591 -40.71 -3.94 15.15
N LYS A 592 -40.60 -3.12 16.21
CA LYS A 592 -41.63 -2.14 16.56
C LYS A 592 -41.33 -0.80 15.90
N THR A 593 -42.36 -0.13 15.39
CA THR A 593 -42.24 1.19 14.75
C THR A 593 -41.71 2.26 15.71
N GLU A 594 -42.12 2.21 16.98
CA GLU A 594 -41.64 3.14 18.03
C GLU A 594 -40.12 3.02 18.26
N ASP A 595 -39.61 1.79 18.36
CA ASP A 595 -38.17 1.54 18.56
C ASP A 595 -37.37 2.01 17.35
N LEU A 596 -37.95 1.83 16.16
CA LEU A 596 -37.39 2.37 14.95
C LEU A 596 -37.29 3.88 15.07
N GLU A 597 -38.37 4.62 15.26
CA GLU A 597 -38.37 6.09 15.33
C GLU A 597 -37.29 6.63 16.28
N ILE A 598 -37.18 6.06 17.48
CA ILE A 598 -36.13 6.40 18.46
C ILE A 598 -34.72 6.20 17.89
N ASP A 599 -34.48 5.11 17.16
CA ASP A 599 -33.18 4.87 16.50
C ASP A 599 -32.87 5.92 15.43
N THR A 600 -33.89 6.42 14.71
CA THR A 600 -33.69 7.51 13.73
C THR A 600 -33.34 8.81 14.43
N GLU A 601 -34.11 9.21 15.43
CA GLU A 601 -33.86 10.47 16.14
C GLU A 601 -32.44 10.49 16.71
N TYR A 602 -32.02 9.37 17.30
CA TYR A 602 -30.66 9.26 17.82
C TYR A 602 -29.59 9.28 16.73
N ALA A 603 -29.83 8.63 15.59
CA ALA A 603 -28.90 8.66 14.47
C ALA A 603 -28.74 10.06 13.88
N LEU A 604 -29.82 10.85 13.80
CA LEU A 604 -29.78 12.26 13.38
C LEU A 604 -28.96 13.09 14.37
N LEU A 605 -29.20 12.93 15.68
CA LEU A 605 -28.40 13.60 16.72
C LEU A 605 -26.91 13.26 16.61
N GLN A 606 -26.56 12.00 16.37
CA GLN A 606 -25.16 11.60 16.16
C GLN A 606 -24.57 12.24 14.89
N ALA A 607 -25.35 12.32 13.81
CA ALA A 607 -24.93 12.99 12.58
C ALA A 607 -24.66 14.49 12.81
N GLU A 608 -25.56 15.20 13.50
CA GLU A 608 -25.40 16.61 13.86
C GLU A 608 -24.14 16.85 14.71
N ASN A 609 -23.94 16.03 15.74
CA ASN A 609 -22.74 16.10 16.59
C ASN A 609 -21.46 15.85 15.79
N SER A 610 -21.48 14.88 14.87
CA SER A 610 -20.35 14.59 13.99
C SER A 610 -20.01 15.79 13.12
N ILE A 611 -21.02 16.40 12.49
CA ILE A 611 -20.87 17.58 11.63
C ILE A 611 -20.32 18.76 12.44
N ARG A 612 -20.82 18.99 13.65
CA ARG A 612 -20.33 20.06 14.54
C ARG A 612 -18.85 19.87 14.85
N SER A 613 -18.41 18.66 15.20
CA SER A 613 -16.99 18.39 15.46
C SER A 613 -16.12 18.53 14.20
N ILE A 614 -16.61 18.12 13.03
CA ILE A 614 -15.94 18.31 11.74
C ILE A 614 -15.73 19.81 11.46
N ARG A 615 -16.77 20.63 11.65
CA ARG A 615 -16.72 22.09 11.46
C ARG A 615 -15.77 22.79 12.43
N GLN A 616 -15.55 22.21 13.60
CA GLN A 616 -14.57 22.67 14.60
C GLN A 616 -13.13 22.24 14.28
N GLY A 617 -12.90 21.50 13.20
CA GLY A 617 -11.56 21.05 12.80
C GLY A 617 -11.00 19.91 13.67
N PHE A 618 -11.88 19.13 14.31
CA PHE A 618 -11.50 18.07 15.24
C PHE A 618 -11.21 16.74 14.49
N PHE A 619 -9.93 16.48 14.19
CA PHE A 619 -9.53 15.28 13.45
C PHE A 619 -8.43 14.46 14.14
N PRO A 620 -8.57 14.11 15.44
CA PRO A 620 -7.55 13.31 16.12
C PRO A 620 -7.48 11.88 15.59
N ALA A 621 -6.32 11.25 15.73
CA ALA A 621 -6.11 9.83 15.48
C ALA A 621 -6.72 8.97 16.60
N GLN A 622 -8.06 8.99 16.72
CA GLN A 622 -8.82 8.30 17.76
C GLN A 622 -9.77 7.25 17.15
N PRO A 623 -9.27 6.05 16.82
CA PRO A 623 -10.10 4.95 16.34
C PRO A 623 -11.06 4.46 17.44
N LYS A 624 -12.29 4.06 17.06
CA LYS A 624 -13.22 3.40 17.98
C LYS A 624 -12.87 1.92 18.13
N ASP A 625 -12.10 1.59 19.16
CA ASP A 625 -11.74 0.21 19.47
C ASP A 625 -12.85 -0.51 20.23
N ARG A 626 -13.24 -1.69 19.72
CA ARG A 626 -14.27 -2.55 20.32
C ARG A 626 -13.80 -3.99 20.47
N ALA A 627 -14.54 -4.77 21.25
CA ALA A 627 -14.36 -6.21 21.33
C ALA A 627 -14.53 -6.84 19.93
N ALA A 628 -13.90 -7.99 19.70
CA ALA A 628 -13.86 -8.61 18.37
C ALA A 628 -15.26 -8.96 17.82
N ASN A 629 -16.19 -9.29 18.72
CA ASN A 629 -17.60 -9.57 18.44
C ASN A 629 -18.47 -8.32 18.24
N ASP A 630 -17.98 -7.13 18.61
CA ASP A 630 -18.73 -5.86 18.48
C ASP A 630 -18.21 -4.98 17.33
N GLY A 631 -17.33 -5.53 16.47
CA GLY A 631 -16.79 -4.83 15.30
C GLY A 631 -15.27 -4.69 15.28
N GLY A 632 -14.58 -4.96 16.40
CA GLY A 632 -13.14 -4.87 16.52
C GLY A 632 -12.57 -3.46 16.24
N SER A 633 -11.24 -3.37 16.14
CA SER A 633 -10.55 -2.10 15.85
C SER A 633 -10.61 -1.74 14.35
N PRO A 634 -10.96 -0.50 13.98
CA PRO A 634 -10.91 -0.03 12.59
C PRO A 634 -9.46 0.05 12.07
N CYS A 635 -8.46 0.11 12.95
CA CYS A 635 -7.04 0.12 12.56
C CYS A 635 -6.59 -1.15 11.85
N ARG A 636 -7.31 -2.28 12.01
CA ARG A 636 -6.94 -3.55 11.36
C ARG A 636 -6.96 -3.46 9.83
N PHE A 637 -7.84 -2.62 9.28
CA PHE A 637 -8.03 -2.44 7.84
C PHE A 637 -7.78 -0.98 7.41
N CYS A 638 -7.06 -0.21 8.24
CA CYS A 638 -6.73 1.18 7.95
C CYS A 638 -5.41 1.25 7.18
N THR A 639 -5.46 1.79 5.97
CA THR A 639 -4.29 1.99 5.09
C THR A 639 -3.42 3.17 5.52
N TYR A 640 -3.97 4.13 6.27
CA TYR A 640 -3.25 5.30 6.79
C TYR A 640 -2.56 5.07 8.14
N ARG A 641 -2.39 3.81 8.57
CA ARG A 641 -1.74 3.50 9.86
C ARG A 641 -0.33 4.09 9.96
N GLY A 642 0.40 4.17 8.85
CA GLY A 642 1.74 4.78 8.79
C GLY A 642 1.75 6.30 8.87
N LEU A 643 0.59 6.96 8.67
CA LEU A 643 0.46 8.43 8.68
C LEU A 643 -0.07 8.97 10.00
N CYS A 644 -0.93 8.21 10.69
CA CYS A 644 -1.60 8.70 11.89
C CYS A 644 -0.74 8.64 13.15
N TYR A 645 0.41 7.93 13.11
CA TYR A 645 1.30 7.68 14.24
C TYR A 645 0.57 7.16 15.50
N TYR A 646 -0.61 6.56 15.33
CA TYR A 646 -1.37 5.95 16.43
C TYR A 646 -0.68 4.65 16.86
N GLU A 647 0.02 4.70 17.99
CA GLU A 647 0.76 3.56 18.54
C GLU A 647 -0.15 2.65 19.38
N ALA A 648 -0.27 1.40 18.94
CA ALA A 648 -1.07 0.36 19.57
C ALA A 648 -0.55 -0.31 20.88
N PRO A 649 0.73 -0.21 21.32
CA PRO A 649 1.21 -1.00 22.46
C PRO A 649 0.60 -0.58 23.82
N ASN A 650 -0.04 0.60 23.90
CA ASN A 650 -0.84 1.03 25.06
C ASN A 650 -2.36 0.92 24.81
N ARG A 651 -2.82 -0.03 23.98
CA ARG A 651 -4.26 -0.28 23.83
C ARG A 651 -4.85 -0.70 25.18
N PRO A 652 -5.73 0.08 25.83
CA PRO A 652 -6.58 -0.49 26.86
C PRO A 652 -7.31 -1.68 26.25
N GLN A 653 -7.55 -2.74 27.04
CA GLN A 653 -8.39 -3.83 26.56
C GLN A 653 -9.69 -3.22 26.06
N PRO A 654 -10.18 -3.64 24.87
CA PRO A 654 -11.46 -3.13 24.40
C PRO A 654 -12.51 -3.39 25.48
N PRO A 655 -13.44 -2.45 25.71
CA PRO A 655 -14.50 -2.65 26.67
C PRO A 655 -15.21 -3.97 26.38
N GLY A 656 -15.61 -4.69 27.44
CA GLY A 656 -16.37 -5.93 27.31
C GLY A 656 -17.67 -5.70 26.56
N THR A 657 -18.28 -6.79 26.09
CA THR A 657 -19.60 -6.73 25.42
C THR A 657 -20.61 -5.99 26.27
N ALA A 658 -21.14 -4.90 25.74
CA ALA A 658 -22.07 -4.05 26.46
C ALA A 658 -23.46 -4.69 26.56
N ASN A 659 -24.11 -4.51 27.71
CA ASN A 659 -25.45 -5.02 27.98
C ASN A 659 -26.51 -4.22 27.19
N ILE A 660 -27.32 -4.91 26.37
CA ILE A 660 -28.32 -4.29 25.48
C ILE A 660 -29.28 -3.36 26.25
N LYS A 661 -29.76 -3.75 27.44
CA LYS A 661 -30.70 -2.94 28.23
C LYS A 661 -30.07 -1.63 28.71
N GLU A 662 -28.80 -1.65 29.10
CA GLU A 662 -28.07 -0.47 29.55
C GLU A 662 -27.81 0.48 28.37
N LEU A 663 -27.47 -0.08 27.20
CA LEU A 663 -27.29 0.70 25.98
C LEU A 663 -28.60 1.38 25.53
N GLU A 664 -29.75 0.68 25.62
CA GLU A 664 -31.06 1.27 25.32
C GLU A 664 -31.41 2.40 26.30
N ALA A 665 -31.13 2.22 27.59
CA ALA A 665 -31.32 3.26 28.60
C ALA A 665 -30.42 4.48 28.34
N LEU A 666 -29.14 4.27 28.05
CA LEU A 666 -28.16 5.32 27.74
C LEU A 666 -28.58 6.12 26.49
N LYS A 667 -29.07 5.43 25.45
CA LYS A 667 -29.60 6.06 24.24
C LYS A 667 -30.77 7.00 24.57
N ARG A 668 -31.77 6.52 25.31
CA ARG A 668 -32.93 7.31 25.73
C ARG A 668 -32.54 8.49 26.62
N GLN A 669 -31.60 8.29 27.55
CA GLN A 669 -31.08 9.35 28.41
C GLN A 669 -30.40 10.46 27.61
N ARG A 670 -29.55 10.11 26.64
CA ARG A 670 -28.85 11.08 25.78
C ARG A 670 -29.80 11.85 24.86
N LEU A 671 -30.86 11.20 24.36
CA LEU A 671 -31.92 11.88 23.62
C LEU A 671 -32.64 12.91 24.49
N ALA A 672 -33.02 12.53 25.72
CA ALA A 672 -33.71 13.41 26.66
C ALA A 672 -32.84 14.62 27.04
N ALA A 673 -31.56 14.41 27.36
CA ALA A 673 -30.63 15.50 27.69
C ALA A 673 -30.48 16.51 26.54
N ASN A 674 -30.43 16.05 25.28
CA ASN A 674 -30.37 16.95 24.14
C ASN A 674 -31.69 17.71 23.90
N ALA A 675 -32.85 17.13 24.27
CA ALA A 675 -34.12 17.83 24.20
C ALA A 675 -34.22 18.94 25.26
N GLU A 676 -33.63 18.73 26.45
CA GLU A 676 -33.53 19.74 27.51
C GLU A 676 -32.57 20.89 27.16
N ASP A 677 -31.44 20.61 26.49
CA ASP A 677 -30.48 21.64 26.06
C ASP A 677 -31.00 22.53 24.89
N ASN A 678 -32.02 22.07 24.15
CA ASN A 678 -32.61 22.79 23.01
C ASN A 678 -33.96 23.48 23.33
N ALA A 679 -34.52 23.26 24.52
CA ALA A 679 -35.75 23.89 25.01
C ALA A 679 -35.42 25.12 25.88
#